data_AF-A0A5J4NHK2-F1
#
_entry.id   AF-A0A5J4NHK2-F1
#
_cell.length_a   1.000
_cell.length_b   1.000
_cell.length_c   1.000
_cell.angle_alpha   90.00
_cell.angle_beta   90.00
_cell.angle_gamma   90.00
#
_symmetry.space_group_name_H-M   'P 1'
#
loop_
_entity.id
_entity.type
_entity.pdbx_description
1 polymer ?
#
loop_
_entity_poly.entity_id
_entity_poly.type
_entity_poly.pdbx_seq_one_letter_code
_entity_poly.pdbx_strand_id
1 'polypeptide(L)'
;MMPSGVCADLHLKLCALFNESLSLEERLRNGQELCENLENATGEKEMHDLTHNVYERIQKFMTSTEPQNLQESPLHQLRRICLEIFQKMPNGDHLRPYARLILALLFKLVENEENVLLCVKLIIELHKYYRPSFSLDYHILPKSCFSLKVMQEIPILVVLMYQLFKQHIHQDVSEFIPIIMEFINLKPSEAQKKNPGFNQDVFIDFMAAQVKTLSFLAYVIKIYQELVERYSDSLVQGMMNLLYNCPPSVTNMRKEFFIAARHILSAQQIRPKFLDVLDELMNEDILIGQGYTVRDSLRPLAYSTLADLTHHIRGELSLAKIARAIDVYGRNLHDDTLPFSIQHMSLRLLLNLVECIRQRAVAASTTVCGLSGIDHTSGVSPGTARHLLLLTLRLCVLKSRVVTEYYLPALEATCIPEMTDDQPITSTKDRSYKQWGANLTSGNAENLNHGSLTGRFSADGLKMSVDSCNIPITKTNESYSKGQLSHLDLRALVKALMTGVRTIVTSLVLCPRELVESTVEPSSITHTNKTASLSSNRFLTPDELVVLAEYFNYGMRMVDIVHVVVRDGKLYTRSHSSAKSPDERLLIETFALTFVQLSPVSFQEIFISKIHDFVSWCRQSPSYVNMALHLLSDLNKTSCFGNVLLSYLVDRLDRLG
;
A
#
# COMPACT_ATOMS: atom_id res chain seq x y z
N MET A 1 14.03 15.12 -65.38
CA MET A 1 14.27 14.21 -64.24
C MET A 1 13.57 14.81 -63.04
N MET A 2 12.41 14.26 -62.67
CA MET A 2 11.64 14.69 -61.49
C MET A 2 12.37 14.21 -60.24
N PRO A 3 12.45 14.98 -59.14
CA PRO A 3 13.05 14.50 -57.91
C PRO A 3 12.12 13.42 -57.32
N SER A 4 12.45 12.16 -57.55
CA SER A 4 11.76 11.00 -56.97
C SER A 4 12.23 10.78 -55.53
N GLY A 5 12.02 11.78 -54.68
CA GLY A 5 12.33 11.74 -53.25
C GLY A 5 11.05 11.85 -52.44
N VAL A 6 11.00 11.14 -51.29
CA VAL A 6 9.87 11.19 -50.34
C VAL A 6 9.51 12.63 -49.98
N CYS A 7 10.51 13.51 -49.79
CA CYS A 7 10.31 14.93 -49.47
C CYS A 7 9.60 15.73 -50.59
N ALA A 8 9.79 15.37 -51.86
CA ALA A 8 9.14 16.04 -52.98
C ALA A 8 7.63 15.73 -53.03
N ASP A 9 7.26 14.47 -52.74
CA ASP A 9 5.86 14.05 -52.59
C ASP A 9 5.20 14.78 -51.41
N LEU A 10 5.89 14.88 -50.26
CA LEU A 10 5.41 15.66 -49.11
C LEU A 10 5.21 17.14 -49.44
N HIS A 11 6.11 17.74 -50.22
CA HIS A 11 5.95 19.13 -50.65
C HIS A 11 4.70 19.32 -51.55
N LEU A 12 4.40 18.35 -52.43
CA LEU A 12 3.17 18.39 -53.23
C LEU A 12 1.91 18.28 -52.34
N LYS A 13 1.92 17.40 -51.34
CA LYS A 13 0.82 17.28 -50.37
C LYS A 13 0.63 18.57 -49.56
N LEU A 14 1.73 19.22 -49.17
CA LEU A 14 1.70 20.53 -48.52
C LEU A 14 1.09 21.61 -49.45
N CYS A 15 1.38 21.60 -50.75
CA CYS A 15 0.74 22.51 -51.70
C CYS A 15 -0.77 22.24 -51.80
N ALA A 16 -1.16 20.96 -51.86
CA ALA A 16 -2.56 20.56 -51.98
C ALA A 16 -3.39 20.93 -50.74
N LEU A 17 -2.81 20.86 -49.53
CA LEU A 17 -3.47 21.26 -48.28
C LEU A 17 -3.97 22.72 -48.30
N PHE A 18 -3.18 23.64 -48.87
CA PHE A 18 -3.52 25.07 -48.93
C PHE A 18 -4.20 25.48 -50.25
N ASN A 19 -4.49 24.53 -51.14
CA ASN A 19 -5.12 24.83 -52.42
C ASN A 19 -6.63 25.05 -52.25
N GLU A 20 -7.09 26.28 -52.45
CA GLU A 20 -8.51 26.66 -52.33
C GLU A 20 -9.40 26.04 -53.42
N SER A 21 -8.83 25.55 -54.51
CA SER A 21 -9.60 24.88 -55.58
C SER A 21 -9.99 23.44 -55.26
N LEU A 22 -9.38 22.81 -54.25
CA LEU A 22 -9.68 21.45 -53.82
C LEU A 22 -10.79 21.44 -52.78
N SER A 23 -11.55 20.35 -52.73
CA SER A 23 -12.57 20.15 -51.70
C SER A 23 -11.94 20.08 -50.30
N LEU A 24 -12.70 20.45 -49.26
CA LEU A 24 -12.22 20.36 -47.87
C LEU A 24 -11.71 18.96 -47.54
N GLU A 25 -12.47 17.92 -47.90
CA GLU A 25 -12.11 16.53 -47.63
C GLU A 25 -10.77 16.14 -48.27
N GLU A 26 -10.53 16.57 -49.52
CA GLU A 26 -9.25 16.34 -50.19
C GLU A 26 -8.11 17.10 -49.53
N ARG A 27 -8.34 18.35 -49.10
CA ARG A 27 -7.33 19.15 -48.39
C ARG A 27 -6.96 18.49 -47.06
N LEU A 28 -7.96 18.05 -46.28
CA LEU A 28 -7.73 17.35 -45.01
C LEU A 28 -7.03 16.01 -45.22
N ARG A 29 -7.43 15.22 -46.24
CA ARG A 29 -6.77 13.96 -46.59
C ARG A 29 -5.30 14.16 -46.93
N ASN A 30 -4.98 15.15 -47.77
CA ASN A 30 -3.59 15.49 -48.10
C ASN A 30 -2.79 15.92 -46.87
N GLY A 31 -3.40 16.65 -45.94
CA GLY A 31 -2.78 17.03 -44.67
C GLY A 31 -2.51 15.84 -43.74
N GLN A 32 -3.45 14.89 -43.64
CA GLN A 32 -3.28 13.67 -42.84
C GLN A 32 -2.19 12.77 -43.43
N GLU A 33 -2.19 12.56 -44.75
CA GLU A 33 -1.13 11.81 -45.43
C GLU A 33 0.23 12.49 -45.28
N LEU A 34 0.29 13.83 -45.25
CA LEU A 34 1.51 14.56 -44.94
C LEU A 34 2.00 14.23 -43.52
N CYS A 35 1.12 14.26 -42.51
CA CYS A 35 1.46 13.89 -41.13
C CYS A 35 2.01 12.46 -40.99
N GLU A 36 1.36 11.47 -41.62
CA GLU A 36 1.75 10.06 -41.54
C GLU A 36 3.10 9.79 -42.19
N ASN A 37 3.38 10.46 -43.31
CA ASN A 37 4.60 10.23 -44.08
C ASN A 37 5.78 11.11 -43.63
N LEU A 38 5.53 12.18 -42.85
CA LEU A 38 6.57 13.04 -42.27
C LEU A 38 7.48 12.28 -41.31
N GLU A 39 6.96 11.33 -40.54
CA GLU A 39 7.76 10.50 -39.62
C GLU A 39 8.79 9.61 -40.36
N ASN A 40 8.47 9.22 -41.60
CA ASN A 40 9.29 8.32 -42.43
C ASN A 40 10.29 9.05 -43.32
N ALA A 41 10.27 10.38 -43.35
CA ALA A 41 11.15 11.16 -44.21
C ALA A 41 12.58 11.22 -43.62
N THR A 42 13.52 10.55 -44.29
CA THR A 42 14.94 10.53 -43.92
C THR A 42 15.80 11.19 -44.99
N GLY A 43 16.47 12.30 -44.65
CA GLY A 43 17.43 13.01 -45.51
C GLY A 43 17.66 14.45 -45.09
N GLU A 44 18.87 14.82 -44.63
CA GLU A 44 19.14 16.09 -43.95
C GLU A 44 18.83 17.33 -44.81
N LYS A 45 19.29 17.38 -46.06
CA LYS A 45 19.19 18.58 -46.90
C LYS A 45 17.76 18.84 -47.42
N GLU A 46 17.09 17.80 -47.91
CA GLU A 46 15.71 17.90 -48.39
C GLU A 46 14.72 18.19 -47.26
N MET A 47 15.02 17.72 -46.04
CA MET A 47 14.23 18.01 -44.85
C MET A 47 14.35 19.47 -44.41
N HIS A 48 15.54 20.09 -44.53
CA HIS A 48 15.70 21.53 -44.27
C HIS A 48 14.80 22.39 -45.16
N ASP A 49 14.77 22.11 -46.46
CA ASP A 49 13.94 22.83 -47.42
C ASP A 49 12.45 22.57 -47.17
N LEU A 50 12.06 21.31 -46.92
CA LEU A 50 10.68 20.97 -46.57
C LEU A 50 10.23 21.69 -45.29
N THR A 51 11.06 21.73 -44.26
CA THR A 51 10.77 22.39 -42.98
C THR A 51 10.57 23.89 -43.14
N HIS A 52 11.41 24.55 -43.94
CA HIS A 52 11.21 25.98 -44.28
C HIS A 52 9.84 26.20 -44.93
N ASN A 53 9.50 25.40 -45.95
CA ASN A 53 8.24 25.52 -46.68
C ASN A 53 7.01 25.25 -45.78
N VAL A 54 7.09 24.23 -44.92
CA VAL A 54 6.06 23.91 -43.92
C VAL A 54 5.85 25.09 -42.98
N TYR A 55 6.93 25.59 -42.36
CA TYR A 55 6.88 26.72 -41.45
C TYR A 55 6.30 27.97 -42.11
N GLU A 56 6.80 28.37 -43.27
CA GLU A 56 6.39 29.59 -43.96
C GLU A 56 4.89 29.56 -44.33
N ARG A 57 4.41 28.45 -44.90
CA ARG A 57 3.00 28.32 -45.30
C ARG A 57 2.06 28.25 -44.12
N ILE A 58 2.40 27.45 -43.10
CA ILE A 58 1.57 27.36 -41.90
C ILE A 58 1.55 28.70 -41.17
N GLN A 59 2.70 29.37 -41.00
CA GLN A 59 2.75 30.69 -40.36
C GLN A 59 1.85 31.69 -41.09
N LYS A 60 1.94 31.77 -42.43
CA LYS A 60 1.09 32.64 -43.25
C LYS A 60 -0.39 32.32 -43.04
N PHE A 61 -0.78 31.05 -43.14
CA PHE A 61 -2.17 30.63 -42.96
C PHE A 61 -2.71 30.90 -41.54
N MET A 62 -1.92 30.61 -40.52
CA MET A 62 -2.32 30.77 -39.12
C MET A 62 -2.46 32.25 -38.72
N THR A 63 -1.68 33.13 -39.36
CA THR A 63 -1.72 34.59 -39.12
C THR A 63 -2.80 35.29 -39.95
N SER A 64 -3.13 34.77 -41.15
CA SER A 64 -4.13 35.37 -42.03
C SER A 64 -5.57 34.97 -41.70
N THR A 65 -5.77 33.90 -40.95
CA THR A 65 -7.10 33.37 -40.63
C THR A 65 -7.43 33.52 -39.15
N GLU A 66 -8.69 33.83 -38.84
CA GLU A 66 -9.20 33.95 -37.45
C GLU A 66 -9.79 32.63 -36.94
N PRO A 67 -9.70 32.33 -35.64
CA PRO A 67 -10.25 31.11 -35.05
C PRO A 67 -11.79 31.08 -35.12
N GLN A 68 -12.36 29.98 -35.60
CA GLN A 68 -13.82 29.77 -35.65
C GLN A 68 -14.25 28.80 -34.54
N ASN A 69 -15.31 29.11 -33.77
CA ASN A 69 -15.71 28.33 -32.59
C ASN A 69 -16.48 27.02 -32.89
N LEU A 70 -16.94 26.78 -34.13
CA LEU A 70 -17.66 25.55 -34.49
C LEU A 70 -16.66 24.43 -34.84
N GLN A 71 -16.76 23.27 -34.16
CA GLN A 71 -15.91 22.11 -34.41
C GLN A 71 -16.01 21.57 -35.86
N GLU A 72 -17.18 21.68 -36.47
CA GLU A 72 -17.41 21.27 -37.87
C GLU A 72 -16.92 22.29 -38.89
N SER A 73 -16.37 23.42 -38.45
CA SER A 73 -15.95 24.43 -39.39
C SER A 73 -14.71 23.97 -40.17
N PRO A 74 -14.69 24.17 -41.51
CA PRO A 74 -13.58 23.78 -42.36
C PRO A 74 -12.27 24.41 -41.90
N LEU A 75 -12.35 25.67 -41.45
CA LEU A 75 -11.20 26.44 -41.01
C LEU A 75 -10.62 25.89 -39.69
N HIS A 76 -11.48 25.46 -38.75
CA HIS A 76 -11.04 24.87 -37.50
C HIS A 76 -10.26 23.56 -37.74
N GLN A 77 -10.79 22.69 -38.61
CA GLN A 77 -10.16 21.43 -38.98
C GLN A 77 -8.82 21.63 -39.71
N LEU A 78 -8.74 22.60 -40.62
CA LEU A 78 -7.50 22.95 -41.32
C LEU A 78 -6.42 23.50 -40.35
N ARG A 79 -6.80 24.36 -39.40
CA ARG A 79 -5.87 24.87 -38.37
C ARG A 79 -5.37 23.76 -37.46
N ARG A 80 -6.24 22.81 -37.10
CA ARG A 80 -5.86 21.62 -36.32
C ARG A 80 -4.81 20.78 -37.05
N ILE A 81 -5.05 20.46 -38.33
CA ILE A 81 -4.06 19.72 -39.15
C ILE A 81 -2.73 20.49 -39.24
N CYS A 82 -2.75 21.82 -39.36
CA CYS A 82 -1.52 22.61 -39.36
C CYS A 82 -0.70 22.44 -38.06
N LEU A 83 -1.38 22.40 -36.91
CA LEU A 83 -0.73 22.15 -35.63
C LEU A 83 -0.23 20.70 -35.51
N GLU A 84 -0.98 19.73 -36.03
CA GLU A 84 -0.58 18.31 -36.05
C GLU A 84 0.65 18.09 -36.94
N ILE A 85 0.74 18.80 -38.08
CA ILE A 85 1.93 18.80 -38.94
C ILE A 85 3.15 19.26 -38.14
N PHE A 86 3.06 20.38 -37.41
CA PHE A 86 4.18 20.82 -36.57
C PHE A 86 4.56 19.81 -35.48
N GLN A 87 3.59 19.11 -34.89
CA GLN A 87 3.85 18.08 -33.90
C GLN A 87 4.54 16.83 -34.50
N LYS A 88 4.20 16.47 -35.74
CA LYS A 88 4.72 15.28 -36.42
C LYS A 88 6.04 15.50 -37.14
N MET A 89 6.52 16.74 -37.23
CA MET A 89 7.84 17.05 -37.79
C MET A 89 8.94 16.31 -37.00
N PRO A 90 9.83 15.56 -37.65
CA PRO A 90 10.94 14.90 -36.97
C PRO A 90 11.80 15.89 -36.20
N ASN A 91 12.09 15.59 -34.93
CA ASN A 91 12.97 16.43 -34.13
C ASN A 91 14.41 16.31 -34.67
N GLY A 92 14.93 17.36 -35.32
CA GLY A 92 16.29 17.42 -35.87
C GLY A 92 16.85 18.82 -35.95
N ASP A 93 18.10 18.96 -36.42
CA ASP A 93 18.76 20.26 -36.58
C ASP A 93 18.06 21.17 -37.61
N HIS A 94 17.29 20.58 -38.53
CA HIS A 94 16.50 21.31 -39.51
C HIS A 94 15.38 22.17 -38.94
N LEU A 95 14.82 21.78 -37.79
CA LEU A 95 13.74 22.50 -37.13
C LEU A 95 14.26 23.50 -36.08
N ARG A 96 15.53 23.40 -35.65
CA ARG A 96 16.15 24.29 -34.66
C ARG A 96 16.04 25.80 -34.99
N PRO A 97 16.27 26.25 -36.24
CA PRO A 97 16.14 27.68 -36.60
C PRO A 97 14.70 28.21 -36.44
N TYR A 98 13.71 27.34 -36.62
CA TYR A 98 12.30 27.70 -36.57
C TYR A 98 11.68 27.51 -35.18
N ALA A 99 12.30 26.72 -34.29
CA ALA A 99 11.75 26.40 -32.98
C ALA A 99 11.31 27.64 -32.17
N ARG A 100 12.15 28.69 -32.12
CA ARG A 100 11.80 29.94 -31.43
C ARG A 100 10.65 30.69 -32.12
N LEU A 101 10.61 30.66 -33.45
CA LEU A 101 9.58 31.34 -34.24
C LEU A 101 8.23 30.62 -34.11
N ILE A 102 8.24 29.29 -34.13
CA ILE A 102 7.06 28.45 -33.89
C ILE A 102 6.54 28.70 -32.48
N LEU A 103 7.40 28.72 -31.46
CA LEU A 103 6.98 29.06 -30.09
C LEU A 103 6.32 30.44 -30.03
N ALA A 104 6.95 31.47 -30.63
CA ALA A 104 6.39 32.82 -30.67
C ALA A 104 5.02 32.88 -31.38
N LEU A 105 4.81 32.05 -32.41
CA LEU A 105 3.51 31.87 -33.06
C LEU A 105 2.51 31.21 -32.08
N LEU A 106 2.85 30.07 -31.49
CA LEU A 106 1.97 29.29 -30.60
C LEU A 106 1.48 30.08 -29.39
N PHE A 107 2.34 30.91 -28.77
CA PHE A 107 1.93 31.76 -27.64
C PHE A 107 1.01 32.92 -28.05
N LYS A 108 1.07 33.38 -29.31
CA LYS A 108 0.17 34.44 -29.84
C LYS A 108 -1.15 33.89 -30.36
N LEU A 109 -1.22 32.59 -30.63
CA LEU A 109 -2.40 31.98 -31.21
C LEU A 109 -3.56 31.91 -30.22
N VAL A 110 -4.66 32.56 -30.59
CA VAL A 110 -5.94 32.44 -29.91
C VAL A 110 -6.72 31.35 -30.62
N GLU A 111 -6.94 30.22 -29.96
CA GLU A 111 -7.51 29.00 -30.57
C GLU A 111 -8.66 28.44 -29.74
N ASN A 112 -9.39 27.47 -30.31
CA ASN A 112 -10.39 26.67 -29.57
C ASN A 112 -9.72 25.68 -28.61
N GLU A 113 -10.50 25.14 -27.69
CA GLU A 113 -10.05 24.20 -26.65
C GLU A 113 -9.14 23.07 -27.17
N GLU A 114 -9.53 22.35 -28.23
CA GLU A 114 -8.74 21.25 -28.79
C GLU A 114 -7.41 21.70 -29.39
N ASN A 115 -7.43 22.81 -30.11
CA ASN A 115 -6.26 23.38 -30.76
C ASN A 115 -5.28 23.96 -29.73
N VAL A 116 -5.79 24.62 -28.68
CA VAL A 116 -4.95 25.11 -27.57
C VAL A 116 -4.26 23.95 -26.85
N LEU A 117 -4.95 22.82 -26.64
CA LEU A 117 -4.36 21.64 -26.02
C LEU A 117 -3.16 21.12 -26.83
N LEU A 118 -3.29 21.10 -28.16
CA LEU A 118 -2.22 20.74 -29.07
C LEU A 118 -1.07 21.77 -29.05
N CYS A 119 -1.40 23.06 -29.02
CA CYS A 119 -0.40 24.13 -28.87
C CYS A 119 0.42 23.96 -27.59
N VAL A 120 -0.22 23.69 -26.44
CA VAL A 120 0.48 23.48 -25.16
C VAL A 120 1.41 22.27 -25.22
N LYS A 121 0.96 21.15 -25.80
CA LYS A 121 1.80 19.95 -25.99
C LYS A 121 3.01 20.24 -26.88
N LEU A 122 2.81 20.96 -27.98
CA LEU A 122 3.88 21.36 -28.88
C LEU A 122 4.86 22.33 -28.21
N ILE A 123 4.38 23.28 -27.39
CA ILE A 123 5.22 24.17 -26.59
C ILE A 123 6.11 23.36 -25.64
N ILE A 124 5.55 22.36 -24.96
CA ILE A 124 6.28 21.46 -24.06
C ILE A 124 7.37 20.69 -24.83
N GLU A 125 7.02 20.12 -25.98
CA GLU A 125 7.95 19.34 -26.80
C GLU A 125 9.12 20.17 -27.34
N LEU A 126 8.84 21.33 -27.92
CA LEU A 126 9.86 22.23 -28.46
C LEU A 126 10.82 22.73 -27.37
N HIS A 127 10.30 23.08 -26.20
CA HIS A 127 11.15 23.47 -25.07
C HIS A 127 12.00 22.31 -24.55
N LYS A 128 11.46 21.09 -24.50
CA LYS A 128 12.18 19.90 -24.06
C LYS A 128 13.33 19.55 -25.00
N TYR A 129 13.12 19.61 -26.31
CA TYR A 129 14.12 19.20 -27.30
C TYR A 129 15.14 20.31 -27.60
N TYR A 130 14.69 21.55 -27.86
CA TYR A 130 15.56 22.61 -28.35
C TYR A 130 16.13 23.53 -27.26
N ARG A 131 15.54 23.55 -26.05
CA ARG A 131 15.91 24.44 -24.93
C ARG A 131 16.24 25.88 -25.37
N PRO A 132 15.29 26.58 -26.02
CA PRO A 132 15.49 27.96 -26.45
C PRO A 132 15.74 28.88 -25.25
N SER A 133 16.40 30.02 -25.47
CA SER A 133 16.62 31.04 -24.45
C SER A 133 15.29 31.60 -23.91
N PHE A 134 15.24 31.93 -22.62
CA PHE A 134 14.08 32.58 -22.01
C PHE A 134 13.76 33.93 -22.69
N SER A 135 12.48 34.19 -22.97
CA SER A 135 11.99 35.47 -23.48
C SER A 135 10.70 35.85 -22.77
N LEU A 136 10.57 37.10 -22.31
CA LEU A 136 9.37 37.58 -21.62
C LEU A 136 8.16 37.81 -22.55
N ASP A 137 8.36 37.85 -23.86
CA ASP A 137 7.33 38.21 -24.85
C ASP A 137 6.27 37.12 -25.11
N TYR A 138 6.14 36.15 -24.19
CA TYR A 138 5.09 35.14 -24.26
C TYR A 138 3.77 35.78 -23.86
N HIS A 139 3.02 36.25 -24.86
CA HIS A 139 1.67 36.73 -24.65
C HIS A 139 0.79 35.61 -24.07
N ILE A 140 -0.02 36.04 -23.11
CA ILE A 140 -1.06 35.30 -22.40
C ILE A 140 -1.82 34.42 -23.41
N LEU A 141 -1.97 33.11 -23.15
CA LEU A 141 -2.95 32.27 -23.83
C LEU A 141 -4.35 32.64 -23.28
N PRO A 142 -5.10 33.58 -23.87
CA PRO A 142 -6.25 34.18 -23.17
C PRO A 142 -7.44 33.21 -23.16
N LYS A 143 -7.51 32.31 -24.16
CA LYS A 143 -8.54 31.28 -24.26
C LYS A 143 -8.23 30.01 -23.47
N SER A 144 -6.97 29.75 -23.07
CA SER A 144 -6.64 28.59 -22.22
C SER A 144 -7.26 28.70 -20.84
N CYS A 145 -7.47 29.93 -20.36
CA CYS A 145 -8.08 30.21 -19.05
C CYS A 145 -9.55 29.78 -18.95
N PHE A 146 -10.22 29.51 -20.08
CA PHE A 146 -11.64 29.14 -20.12
C PHE A 146 -11.88 27.63 -20.34
N SER A 147 -10.83 26.81 -20.46
CA SER A 147 -10.95 25.34 -20.55
C SER A 147 -10.29 24.65 -19.37
N LEU A 148 -11.07 23.80 -18.70
CA LEU A 148 -10.59 22.94 -17.62
C LEU A 148 -9.60 21.88 -18.14
N LYS A 149 -9.75 21.42 -19.38
CA LYS A 149 -8.83 20.45 -20.00
C LYS A 149 -7.47 21.05 -20.29
N VAL A 150 -7.42 22.32 -20.73
CA VAL A 150 -6.14 23.01 -20.89
C VAL A 150 -5.47 23.22 -19.52
N MET A 151 -6.25 23.59 -18.50
CA MET A 151 -5.75 23.75 -17.13
C MET A 151 -5.10 22.48 -16.56
N GLN A 152 -5.51 21.28 -17.01
CA GLN A 152 -4.87 20.02 -16.63
C GLN A 152 -3.42 19.88 -17.14
N GLU A 153 -3.04 20.53 -18.25
CA GLU A 153 -1.69 20.47 -18.83
C GLU A 153 -0.75 21.58 -18.31
N ILE A 154 -1.30 22.69 -17.80
CA ILE A 154 -0.53 23.83 -17.27
C ILE A 154 0.45 23.41 -16.15
N PRO A 155 0.07 22.57 -15.16
CA PRO A 155 0.99 21.97 -14.19
C PRO A 155 2.31 21.45 -14.80
N ILE A 156 2.22 20.68 -15.89
CA ILE A 156 3.38 20.06 -16.54
C ILE A 156 4.24 21.13 -17.22
N LEU A 157 3.60 22.08 -17.89
CA LEU A 157 4.30 23.21 -18.52
C LEU A 157 5.07 24.03 -17.49
N VAL A 158 4.47 24.37 -16.34
CA VAL A 158 5.13 25.13 -15.26
C VAL A 158 6.32 24.36 -14.69
N VAL A 159 6.20 23.04 -14.50
CA VAL A 159 7.34 22.20 -14.07
C VAL A 159 8.48 22.26 -15.09
N LEU A 160 8.18 22.12 -16.38
CA LEU A 160 9.20 22.21 -17.42
C LEU A 160 9.86 23.59 -17.45
N MET A 161 9.06 24.66 -17.37
CA MET A 161 9.59 26.02 -17.35
C MET A 161 10.48 26.24 -16.12
N TYR A 162 10.08 25.76 -14.94
CA TYR A 162 10.89 25.83 -13.73
C TYR A 162 12.21 25.04 -13.84
N GLN A 163 12.20 23.87 -14.50
CA GLN A 163 13.40 23.07 -14.75
C GLN A 163 14.39 23.76 -15.69
N LEU A 164 13.90 24.52 -16.68
CA LEU A 164 14.74 25.21 -17.66
C LEU A 164 15.20 26.59 -17.18
N PHE A 165 14.35 27.33 -16.48
CA PHE A 165 14.54 28.76 -16.18
C PHE A 165 14.33 29.08 -14.69
N LYS A 166 14.87 28.23 -13.81
CA LYS A 166 14.68 28.30 -12.35
C LYS A 166 14.79 29.72 -11.76
N GLN A 167 15.82 30.49 -12.13
CA GLN A 167 16.07 31.83 -11.56
C GLN A 167 14.95 32.83 -11.86
N HIS A 168 14.30 32.72 -13.01
CA HIS A 168 13.26 33.66 -13.44
C HIS A 168 11.88 33.31 -12.87
N ILE A 169 11.60 32.02 -12.65
CA ILE A 169 10.25 31.51 -12.36
C ILE A 169 10.06 31.21 -10.86
N HIS A 170 11.14 31.22 -10.08
CA HIS A 170 11.08 30.88 -8.66
C HIS A 170 10.12 31.79 -7.87
N GLN A 171 10.14 33.09 -8.15
CA GLN A 171 9.25 34.05 -7.47
C GLN A 171 7.79 33.85 -7.90
N ASP A 172 7.53 33.71 -9.20
CA ASP A 172 6.17 33.51 -9.72
C ASP A 172 5.51 32.25 -9.14
N VAL A 173 6.27 31.14 -9.04
CA VAL A 173 5.74 29.88 -8.46
C VAL A 173 5.43 30.04 -6.97
N SER A 174 6.18 30.88 -6.25
CA SER A 174 5.89 31.17 -4.84
C SER A 174 4.54 31.89 -4.67
N GLU A 175 4.18 32.77 -5.61
CA GLU A 175 2.90 33.49 -5.60
C GLU A 175 1.73 32.59 -6.00
N PHE A 176 1.97 31.51 -6.75
CA PHE A 176 0.93 30.53 -7.11
C PHE A 176 0.53 29.59 -5.96
N ILE A 177 1.40 29.33 -4.99
CA ILE A 177 1.12 28.36 -3.93
C ILE A 177 -0.18 28.68 -3.16
N PRO A 178 -0.42 29.91 -2.66
CA PRO A 178 -1.68 30.24 -1.99
C PRO A 178 -2.92 30.04 -2.88
N ILE A 179 -2.82 30.41 -4.16
CA ILE A 179 -3.90 30.26 -5.14
C ILE A 179 -4.23 28.77 -5.37
N ILE A 180 -3.19 27.92 -5.44
CA ILE A 180 -3.35 26.48 -5.55
C ILE A 180 -4.12 25.91 -4.34
N MET A 181 -3.81 26.40 -3.13
CA MET A 181 -4.49 25.95 -1.90
C MET A 181 -5.97 26.34 -1.91
N GLU A 182 -6.29 27.54 -2.37
CA GLU A 182 -7.69 27.96 -2.55
C GLU A 182 -8.38 27.10 -3.62
N PHE A 183 -7.74 26.91 -4.77
CA PHE A 183 -8.28 26.17 -5.91
C PHE A 183 -8.61 24.70 -5.57
N ILE A 184 -7.73 24.02 -4.83
CA ILE A 184 -7.95 22.62 -4.40
C ILE A 184 -9.14 22.50 -3.43
N ASN A 185 -9.46 23.56 -2.68
CA ASN A 185 -10.58 23.57 -1.73
C ASN A 185 -11.92 23.98 -2.34
N LEU A 186 -11.93 24.46 -3.58
CA LEU A 186 -13.18 24.78 -4.27
C LEU A 186 -14.01 23.51 -4.46
N LYS A 187 -15.28 23.58 -4.05
CA LYS A 187 -16.25 22.50 -4.26
C LYS A 187 -17.63 23.06 -4.59
N PRO A 188 -18.41 22.40 -5.46
CA PRO A 188 -19.80 22.76 -5.64
C PRO A 188 -20.59 22.43 -4.37
N SER A 189 -21.49 23.34 -3.98
CA SER A 189 -22.39 23.11 -2.85
C SER A 189 -23.36 21.95 -3.14
N GLU A 190 -23.82 21.26 -2.10
CA GLU A 190 -24.76 20.14 -2.23
C GLU A 190 -26.09 20.54 -2.92
N ALA A 191 -26.48 21.82 -2.82
CA ALA A 191 -27.64 22.36 -3.55
C ALA A 191 -27.38 22.48 -5.06
N GLN A 192 -26.16 22.84 -5.46
CA GLN A 192 -25.77 22.95 -6.87
C GLN A 192 -25.62 21.58 -7.52
N LYS A 193 -25.15 20.56 -6.79
CA LYS A 193 -25.08 19.18 -7.28
C LYS A 193 -26.46 18.57 -7.59
N LYS A 194 -27.51 19.00 -6.87
CA LYS A 194 -28.89 18.55 -7.08
C LYS A 194 -29.64 19.32 -8.17
N ASN A 195 -29.03 20.35 -8.75
CA ASN A 195 -29.66 21.13 -9.80
C ASN A 195 -29.73 20.30 -11.10
N PRO A 196 -30.88 20.22 -11.80
CA PRO A 196 -30.98 19.53 -13.09
C PRO A 196 -30.02 20.06 -14.18
N GLY A 197 -29.49 21.28 -14.03
CA GLY A 197 -28.45 21.83 -14.90
C GLY A 197 -27.01 21.41 -14.56
N PHE A 198 -26.80 20.52 -13.58
CA PHE A 198 -25.47 20.07 -13.18
C PHE A 198 -24.86 19.16 -14.26
N ASN A 199 -23.83 19.65 -14.93
CA ASN A 199 -23.09 18.86 -15.91
C ASN A 199 -21.98 18.06 -15.20
N GLN A 200 -22.20 16.74 -15.11
CA GLN A 200 -21.26 15.80 -14.50
C GLN A 200 -19.89 15.78 -15.19
N ASP A 201 -19.85 15.94 -16.52
CA ASP A 201 -18.60 15.86 -17.29
C ASP A 201 -17.70 17.07 -17.01
N VAL A 202 -18.30 18.27 -16.93
CA VAL A 202 -17.57 19.50 -16.55
C VAL A 202 -17.04 19.39 -15.12
N PHE A 203 -17.82 18.78 -14.22
CA PHE A 203 -17.37 18.52 -12.86
C PHE A 203 -16.20 17.52 -12.81
N ILE A 204 -16.23 16.47 -13.63
CA ILE A 204 -15.11 15.52 -13.76
C ILE A 204 -13.86 16.24 -14.28
N ASP A 205 -13.99 17.07 -15.32
CA ASP A 205 -12.88 17.86 -15.87
C ASP A 205 -12.31 18.86 -14.84
N PHE A 206 -13.18 19.44 -14.00
CA PHE A 206 -12.79 20.33 -12.91
C PHE A 206 -11.98 19.59 -11.83
N MET A 207 -12.48 18.44 -11.38
CA MET A 207 -11.79 17.59 -10.40
C MET A 207 -10.46 17.07 -10.95
N ALA A 208 -10.42 16.68 -12.23
CA ALA A 208 -9.18 16.26 -12.88
C ALA A 208 -8.14 17.38 -12.88
N ALA A 209 -8.55 18.63 -13.16
CA ALA A 209 -7.66 19.78 -13.06
C ALA A 209 -7.16 20.01 -11.63
N GLN A 210 -8.01 19.86 -10.60
CA GLN A 210 -7.58 19.95 -9.20
C GLN A 210 -6.54 18.87 -8.84
N VAL A 211 -6.73 17.62 -9.27
CA VAL A 211 -5.78 16.52 -9.02
C VAL A 211 -4.44 16.74 -9.75
N LYS A 212 -4.46 17.28 -10.97
CA LYS A 212 -3.23 17.66 -11.69
C LYS A 212 -2.49 18.81 -11.01
N THR A 213 -3.21 19.81 -10.52
CA THR A 213 -2.64 20.91 -9.73
C THR A 213 -2.06 20.42 -8.41
N LEU A 214 -2.73 19.49 -7.72
CA LEU A 214 -2.20 18.82 -6.53
C LEU A 214 -0.89 18.05 -6.85
N SER A 215 -0.83 17.40 -8.02
CA SER A 215 0.38 16.70 -8.49
C SER A 215 1.54 17.67 -8.72
N PHE A 216 1.27 18.87 -9.24
CA PHE A 216 2.27 19.94 -9.34
C PHE A 216 2.73 20.42 -7.97
N LEU A 217 1.80 20.66 -7.04
CA LEU A 217 2.15 21.02 -5.68
C LEU A 217 3.06 19.97 -5.04
N ALA A 218 2.77 18.69 -5.24
CA ALA A 218 3.57 17.57 -4.76
C ALA A 218 5.01 17.58 -5.31
N TYR A 219 5.22 18.06 -6.54
CA TYR A 219 6.55 18.21 -7.14
C TYR A 219 7.34 19.36 -6.47
N VAL A 220 6.70 20.51 -6.24
CA VAL A 220 7.38 21.70 -5.70
C VAL A 220 7.48 21.72 -4.17
N ILE A 221 6.81 20.80 -3.47
CA ILE A 221 6.69 20.79 -2.01
C ILE A 221 8.04 20.80 -1.27
N LYS A 222 9.03 20.09 -1.81
CA LYS A 222 10.37 20.02 -1.21
C LYS A 222 11.17 21.31 -1.41
N ILE A 223 10.78 22.15 -2.36
CA ILE A 223 11.45 23.40 -2.70
C ILE A 223 10.91 24.54 -1.82
N TYR A 224 9.58 24.61 -1.65
CA TYR A 224 8.90 25.68 -0.91
C TYR A 224 8.31 25.20 0.43
N GLN A 225 9.11 24.44 1.20
CA GLN A 225 8.65 23.76 2.43
C GLN A 225 7.98 24.74 3.42
N GLU A 226 8.64 25.86 3.72
CA GLU A 226 8.13 26.85 4.69
C GLU A 226 6.82 27.52 4.26
N LEU A 227 6.61 27.71 2.95
CA LEU A 227 5.39 28.33 2.46
C LEU A 227 4.24 27.34 2.46
N VAL A 228 4.49 26.09 2.06
CA VAL A 228 3.47 25.03 2.08
C VAL A 228 3.07 24.67 3.51
N GLU A 229 4.01 24.69 4.45
CA GLU A 229 3.73 24.43 5.87
C GLU A 229 2.73 25.44 6.45
N ARG A 230 2.81 26.72 6.06
CA ARG A 230 1.84 27.76 6.48
C ARG A 230 0.41 27.48 6.03
N TYR A 231 0.23 26.80 4.89
CA TYR A 231 -1.08 26.45 4.34
C TYR A 231 -1.41 24.95 4.51
N SER A 232 -0.70 24.25 5.39
CA SER A 232 -0.83 22.80 5.57
C SER A 232 -2.24 22.35 5.96
N ASP A 233 -2.95 23.11 6.81
CA ASP A 233 -4.32 22.80 7.21
C ASP A 233 -5.29 22.86 6.02
N SER A 234 -5.15 23.89 5.18
CA SER A 234 -5.92 24.03 3.94
C SER A 234 -5.60 22.91 2.94
N LEU A 235 -4.34 22.49 2.85
CA LEU A 235 -3.93 21.37 1.99
C LEU A 235 -4.59 20.05 2.43
N VAL A 236 -4.57 19.74 3.72
CA VAL A 236 -5.19 18.50 4.25
C VAL A 236 -6.70 18.49 3.97
N GLN A 237 -7.39 19.61 4.25
CA GLN A 237 -8.81 19.75 3.93
C GLN A 237 -9.08 19.58 2.43
N GLY A 238 -8.25 20.19 1.58
CA GLY A 238 -8.34 20.08 0.14
C GLY A 238 -8.18 18.63 -0.36
N MET A 239 -7.19 17.91 0.16
CA MET A 239 -6.97 16.49 -0.15
C MET A 239 -8.17 15.62 0.26
N MET A 240 -8.78 15.89 1.42
CA MET A 240 -10.00 15.17 1.84
C MET A 240 -11.20 15.51 0.97
N ASN A 241 -11.40 16.79 0.66
CA ASN A 241 -12.48 17.22 -0.24
C ASN A 241 -12.36 16.52 -1.60
N LEU A 242 -11.14 16.35 -2.12
CA LEU A 242 -10.91 15.60 -3.36
C LEU A 242 -11.24 14.11 -3.22
N LEU A 243 -10.87 13.47 -2.12
CA LEU A 243 -11.20 12.05 -1.86
C LEU A 243 -12.71 11.82 -1.76
N TYR A 244 -13.42 12.67 -1.01
CA TYR A 244 -14.87 12.57 -0.83
C TYR A 244 -15.66 12.78 -2.12
N ASN A 245 -15.24 13.76 -2.94
CA ASN A 245 -15.97 14.14 -4.14
C ASN A 245 -15.52 13.39 -5.41
N CYS A 246 -14.47 12.58 -5.33
CA CYS A 246 -13.94 11.83 -6.47
C CYS A 246 -14.98 10.79 -6.98
N PRO A 247 -15.53 10.96 -8.19
CA PRO A 247 -16.54 10.06 -8.75
C PRO A 247 -16.00 8.63 -8.90
N PRO A 248 -16.81 7.60 -8.56
CA PRO A 248 -16.37 6.21 -8.62
C PRO A 248 -16.18 5.69 -10.06
N SER A 249 -16.67 6.42 -11.07
CA SER A 249 -16.54 6.07 -12.49
C SER A 249 -15.14 6.32 -13.06
N VAL A 250 -14.33 7.20 -12.45
CA VAL A 250 -13.05 7.67 -13.03
C VAL A 250 -11.85 7.14 -12.24
N THR A 251 -11.45 5.89 -12.50
CA THR A 251 -10.34 5.23 -11.78
C THR A 251 -9.00 5.97 -11.89
N ASN A 252 -8.69 6.51 -13.06
CA ASN A 252 -7.39 7.16 -13.31
C ASN A 252 -7.18 8.41 -12.44
N MET A 253 -8.24 9.18 -12.18
CA MET A 253 -8.14 10.38 -11.35
C MET A 253 -7.76 10.04 -9.90
N ARG A 254 -8.38 9.01 -9.32
CA ARG A 254 -8.03 8.54 -7.97
C ARG A 254 -6.62 7.96 -7.91
N LYS A 255 -6.16 7.29 -8.98
CA LYS A 255 -4.76 6.84 -9.10
C LYS A 255 -3.78 8.00 -9.05
N GLU A 256 -4.00 9.04 -9.85
CA GLU A 256 -3.15 10.23 -9.89
C GLU A 256 -3.16 10.97 -8.55
N PHE A 257 -4.33 11.07 -7.89
CA PHE A 257 -4.42 11.58 -6.53
C PHE A 257 -3.50 10.83 -5.57
N PHE A 258 -3.50 9.49 -5.57
CA PHE A 258 -2.64 8.73 -4.64
C PHE A 258 -1.16 8.87 -4.96
N ILE A 259 -0.79 9.03 -6.23
CA ILE A 259 0.60 9.33 -6.61
C ILE A 259 1.02 10.69 -6.03
N ALA A 260 0.19 11.73 -6.20
CA ALA A 260 0.44 13.04 -5.61
C ALA A 260 0.49 13.00 -4.07
N ALA A 261 -0.49 12.34 -3.46
CA ALA A 261 -0.59 12.18 -2.01
C ALA A 261 0.66 11.52 -1.44
N ARG A 262 1.19 10.46 -2.08
CA ARG A 262 2.43 9.80 -1.62
C ARG A 262 3.62 10.75 -1.57
N HIS A 263 3.76 11.61 -2.58
CA HIS A 263 4.82 12.61 -2.63
C HIS A 263 4.62 13.72 -1.58
N ILE A 264 3.38 14.18 -1.36
CA ILE A 264 3.06 15.16 -0.30
C ILE A 264 3.36 14.59 1.09
N LEU A 265 2.89 13.37 1.36
CA LEU A 265 3.12 12.66 2.63
C LEU A 265 4.60 12.28 2.84
N SER A 266 5.44 12.40 1.81
CA SER A 266 6.89 12.26 1.98
C SER A 266 7.52 13.47 2.69
N ALA A 267 6.87 14.65 2.69
CA ALA A 267 7.32 15.82 3.44
C ALA A 267 6.98 15.67 4.93
N GLN A 268 7.99 15.75 5.81
CA GLN A 268 7.86 15.39 7.22
C GLN A 268 6.97 16.36 8.01
N GLN A 269 7.02 17.64 7.69
CA GLN A 269 6.35 18.74 8.41
C GLN A 269 4.83 18.68 8.30
N ILE A 270 4.31 18.08 7.22
CA ILE A 270 2.87 18.06 6.93
C ILE A 270 2.19 16.83 7.57
N ARG A 271 2.93 15.76 7.84
CA ARG A 271 2.39 14.49 8.34
C ARG A 271 1.57 14.63 9.63
N PRO A 272 2.00 15.39 10.67
CA PRO A 272 1.24 15.53 11.90
C PRO A 272 -0.16 16.13 11.68
N LYS A 273 -0.34 16.98 10.66
CA LYS A 273 -1.63 17.60 10.32
C LYS A 273 -2.67 16.60 9.84
N PHE A 274 -2.26 15.40 9.40
CA PHE A 274 -3.19 14.34 9.03
C PHE A 274 -3.77 13.56 10.22
N LEU A 275 -3.34 13.83 11.46
CA LEU A 275 -3.81 13.10 12.64
C LEU A 275 -5.33 13.20 12.85
N ASP A 276 -5.91 14.38 12.66
CA ASP A 276 -7.34 14.62 12.90
C ASP A 276 -8.21 13.89 11.86
N VAL A 277 -7.66 13.71 10.67
CA VAL A 277 -8.34 13.18 9.50
C VAL A 277 -8.04 11.68 9.27
N LEU A 278 -7.01 11.14 9.94
CA LEU A 278 -6.57 9.75 9.81
C LEU A 278 -7.72 8.74 9.98
N ASP A 279 -8.63 9.08 10.88
CA ASP A 279 -9.83 8.35 11.20
C ASP A 279 -10.74 8.11 9.99
N GLU A 280 -10.87 9.11 9.12
CA GLU A 280 -11.62 9.06 7.86
C GLU A 280 -10.82 8.33 6.77
N LEU A 281 -9.50 8.53 6.73
CA LEU A 281 -8.60 7.86 5.78
C LEU A 281 -8.52 6.33 6.01
N MET A 282 -8.74 5.86 7.23
CA MET A 282 -8.81 4.44 7.56
C MET A 282 -10.13 3.77 7.12
N ASN A 283 -11.12 4.54 6.65
CA ASN A 283 -12.35 3.99 6.10
C ASN A 283 -12.16 3.60 4.62
N GLU A 284 -12.32 2.32 4.30
CA GLU A 284 -12.15 1.79 2.93
C GLU A 284 -13.09 2.47 1.93
N ASP A 285 -14.33 2.77 2.34
CA ASP A 285 -15.35 3.38 1.50
C ASP A 285 -14.96 4.80 1.06
N ILE A 286 -14.26 5.55 1.92
CA ILE A 286 -13.80 6.91 1.63
C ILE A 286 -12.50 6.84 0.84
N LEU A 287 -11.54 6.04 1.32
CA LEU A 287 -10.20 5.94 0.77
C LEU A 287 -10.22 5.44 -0.69
N ILE A 288 -10.98 4.39 -0.98
CA ILE A 288 -10.97 3.71 -2.28
C ILE A 288 -12.26 3.96 -3.07
N GLY A 289 -13.39 4.12 -2.38
CA GLY A 289 -14.69 4.29 -3.02
C GLY A 289 -15.39 2.96 -3.33
N GLN A 290 -16.64 3.05 -3.76
CA GLN A 290 -17.51 1.90 -4.04
C GLN A 290 -17.31 1.27 -5.44
N GLY A 291 -16.40 1.81 -6.26
CA GLY A 291 -16.18 1.34 -7.63
C GLY A 291 -15.41 0.01 -7.67
N TYR A 292 -15.98 -1.04 -8.27
CA TYR A 292 -15.36 -2.38 -8.31
C TYR A 292 -13.97 -2.38 -8.99
N THR A 293 -13.85 -1.77 -10.18
CA THR A 293 -12.60 -1.69 -10.96
C THR A 293 -11.54 -0.84 -10.26
N VAL A 294 -11.98 0.22 -9.58
CA VAL A 294 -11.13 1.09 -8.74
C VAL A 294 -10.59 0.28 -7.56
N ARG A 295 -11.44 -0.53 -6.93
CA ARG A 295 -11.08 -1.31 -5.75
C ARG A 295 -10.04 -2.37 -6.04
N ASP A 296 -10.13 -3.04 -7.17
CA ASP A 296 -9.15 -4.08 -7.50
C ASP A 296 -7.76 -3.51 -7.81
N SER A 297 -7.71 -2.42 -8.59
CA SER A 297 -6.44 -1.83 -9.05
C SER A 297 -5.77 -0.88 -8.07
N LEU A 298 -6.53 -0.14 -7.24
CA LEU A 298 -5.97 0.90 -6.36
C LEU A 298 -5.70 0.46 -4.93
N ARG A 299 -6.29 -0.65 -4.46
CA ARG A 299 -6.07 -1.17 -3.08
C ARG A 299 -4.59 -1.24 -2.69
N PRO A 300 -3.68 -1.81 -3.52
CA PRO A 300 -2.26 -1.87 -3.16
C PRO A 300 -1.63 -0.48 -2.98
N LEU A 301 -1.93 0.46 -3.88
CA LEU A 301 -1.38 1.81 -3.82
C LEU A 301 -1.94 2.58 -2.61
N ALA A 302 -3.25 2.55 -2.40
CA ALA A 302 -3.93 3.23 -1.30
C ALA A 302 -3.45 2.72 0.07
N TYR A 303 -3.46 1.41 0.29
CA TYR A 303 -3.00 0.82 1.55
C TYR A 303 -1.52 1.04 1.79
N SER A 304 -0.67 1.01 0.75
CA SER A 304 0.75 1.31 0.92
C SER A 304 1.00 2.76 1.35
N THR A 305 0.29 3.72 0.75
CA THR A 305 0.39 5.14 1.11
C THR A 305 -0.14 5.41 2.52
N LEU A 306 -1.26 4.79 2.90
CA LEU A 306 -1.82 4.91 4.26
C LEU A 306 -0.92 4.24 5.30
N ALA A 307 -0.31 3.10 4.98
CA ALA A 307 0.63 2.40 5.86
C ALA A 307 1.89 3.23 6.08
N ASP A 308 2.43 3.83 5.02
CA ASP A 308 3.56 4.75 5.10
C ASP A 308 3.22 5.94 6.03
N LEU A 309 2.05 6.57 5.86
CA LEU A 309 1.61 7.65 6.74
C LEU A 309 1.51 7.19 8.20
N THR A 310 0.75 6.11 8.45
CA THR A 310 0.51 5.54 9.78
C THR A 310 1.83 5.19 10.47
N HIS A 311 2.78 4.62 9.74
CA HIS A 311 4.10 4.30 10.25
C HIS A 311 4.84 5.54 10.72
N HIS A 312 4.84 6.63 9.95
CA HIS A 312 5.59 7.83 10.29
C HIS A 312 4.98 8.60 11.47
N ILE A 313 3.66 8.64 11.58
CA ILE A 313 2.97 9.34 12.68
C ILE A 313 2.73 8.45 13.92
N ARG A 314 3.20 7.19 13.91
CA ARG A 314 2.94 6.20 14.97
C ARG A 314 3.25 6.68 16.40
N GLY A 315 4.20 7.59 16.55
CA GLY A 315 4.58 8.19 17.84
C GLY A 315 3.49 9.07 18.44
N GLU A 316 2.65 9.68 17.61
CA GLU A 316 1.64 10.68 18.01
C GLU A 316 0.22 10.10 18.08
N LEU A 317 0.02 8.86 17.63
CA LEU A 317 -1.30 8.20 17.62
C LEU A 317 -1.89 8.03 19.04
N SER A 318 -3.20 8.15 19.18
CA SER A 318 -3.90 7.73 20.39
C SER A 318 -4.14 6.22 20.38
N LEU A 319 -4.42 5.59 21.54
CA LEU A 319 -4.76 4.16 21.58
C LEU A 319 -6.01 3.83 20.75
N ALA A 320 -6.99 4.73 20.70
CA ALA A 320 -8.18 4.55 19.86
C ALA A 320 -7.84 4.51 18.36
N LYS A 321 -6.94 5.40 17.90
CA LYS A 321 -6.43 5.40 16.53
C LYS A 321 -5.60 4.16 16.23
N ILE A 322 -4.81 3.67 17.20
CA ILE A 322 -4.06 2.41 17.05
C ILE A 322 -5.01 1.21 16.97
N ALA A 323 -6.09 1.18 17.75
CA ALA A 323 -7.09 0.10 17.69
C ALA A 323 -7.73 0.02 16.30
N ARG A 324 -8.10 1.17 15.73
CA ARG A 324 -8.63 1.27 14.35
C ARG A 324 -7.61 0.81 13.32
N ALA A 325 -6.34 1.21 13.48
CA ALA A 325 -5.26 0.74 12.61
C ALA A 325 -5.11 -0.80 12.67
N ILE A 326 -5.17 -1.39 13.87
CA ILE A 326 -5.07 -2.85 14.04
C ILE A 326 -6.22 -3.56 13.32
N ASP A 327 -7.44 -3.05 13.40
CA ASP A 327 -8.59 -3.62 12.69
C ASP A 327 -8.40 -3.58 11.16
N VAL A 328 -8.05 -2.42 10.59
CA VAL A 328 -7.85 -2.26 9.14
C VAL A 328 -6.69 -3.11 8.63
N TYR A 329 -5.51 -3.00 9.23
CA TYR A 329 -4.33 -3.77 8.77
C TYR A 329 -4.42 -5.25 9.15
N GLY A 330 -5.22 -5.59 10.16
CA GLY A 330 -5.57 -6.97 10.50
C GLY A 330 -6.43 -7.62 9.42
N ARG A 331 -7.45 -6.91 8.90
CA ARG A 331 -8.24 -7.37 7.75
C ARG A 331 -7.37 -7.50 6.50
N ASN A 332 -6.54 -6.49 6.21
CA ASN A 332 -5.62 -6.52 5.05
C ASN A 332 -4.60 -7.67 5.11
N LEU A 333 -4.19 -8.13 6.30
CA LEU A 333 -3.29 -9.27 6.47
C LEU A 333 -3.92 -10.60 6.04
N HIS A 334 -5.23 -10.73 6.23
CA HIS A 334 -6.01 -11.95 5.98
C HIS A 334 -6.83 -11.90 4.70
N ASP A 335 -6.77 -10.79 3.95
CA ASP A 335 -7.43 -10.66 2.65
C ASP A 335 -6.58 -11.30 1.55
N ASP A 336 -7.00 -12.49 1.09
CA ASP A 336 -6.36 -13.24 -0.01
C ASP A 336 -6.52 -12.56 -1.38
N THR A 337 -7.40 -11.58 -1.52
CA THR A 337 -7.55 -10.81 -2.76
C THR A 337 -6.50 -9.70 -2.89
N LEU A 338 -5.72 -9.42 -1.85
CA LEU A 338 -4.60 -8.47 -1.88
C LEU A 338 -3.28 -9.16 -2.24
N PRO A 339 -2.36 -8.46 -2.94
CA PRO A 339 -1.01 -8.98 -3.17
C PRO A 339 -0.29 -9.30 -1.86
N PHE A 340 0.49 -10.38 -1.86
CA PHE A 340 1.24 -10.82 -0.68
C PHE A 340 2.20 -9.75 -0.13
N SER A 341 2.75 -8.89 -0.98
CA SER A 341 3.56 -7.75 -0.57
C SER A 341 2.83 -6.78 0.36
N ILE A 342 1.52 -6.57 0.13
CA ILE A 342 0.66 -5.72 0.95
C ILE A 342 0.29 -6.41 2.26
N GLN A 343 0.03 -7.73 2.23
CA GLN A 343 -0.18 -8.52 3.45
C GLN A 343 1.07 -8.46 4.35
N HIS A 344 2.26 -8.67 3.79
CA HIS A 344 3.53 -8.61 4.51
C HIS A 344 3.83 -7.19 5.05
N MET A 345 3.56 -6.15 4.26
CA MET A 345 3.65 -4.75 4.71
C MET A 345 2.71 -4.48 5.91
N SER A 346 1.46 -4.94 5.83
CA SER A 346 0.47 -4.79 6.90
C SER A 346 0.94 -5.46 8.18
N LEU A 347 1.49 -6.68 8.10
CA LEU A 347 2.13 -7.34 9.25
C LEU A 347 3.24 -6.48 9.84
N ARG A 348 4.17 -5.99 9.03
CA ARG A 348 5.28 -5.15 9.52
C ARG A 348 4.77 -3.89 10.23
N LEU A 349 3.70 -3.27 9.72
CA LEU A 349 3.10 -2.12 10.38
C LEU A 349 2.48 -2.49 11.73
N LEU A 350 1.70 -3.57 11.80
CA LEU A 350 1.13 -4.07 13.06
C LEU A 350 2.24 -4.29 14.12
N LEU A 351 3.34 -4.93 13.73
CA LEU A 351 4.48 -5.15 14.63
C LEU A 351 5.17 -3.86 15.09
N ASN A 352 5.23 -2.83 14.24
CA ASN A 352 5.73 -1.51 14.65
C ASN A 352 4.78 -0.80 15.62
N LEU A 353 3.47 -1.02 15.51
CA LEU A 353 2.47 -0.47 16.43
C LEU A 353 2.53 -1.14 17.81
N VAL A 354 2.93 -2.41 17.91
CA VAL A 354 3.12 -3.12 19.19
C VAL A 354 4.08 -2.39 20.12
N GLU A 355 5.22 -1.94 19.59
CA GLU A 355 6.19 -1.17 20.37
C GLU A 355 5.61 0.18 20.84
N CYS A 356 4.80 0.81 19.99
CA CYS A 356 4.11 2.06 20.29
C CYS A 356 3.03 1.88 21.39
N ILE A 357 2.35 0.74 21.41
CA ILE A 357 1.39 0.38 22.49
C ILE A 357 2.13 0.17 23.80
N ARG A 358 3.26 -0.57 23.77
CA ARG A 358 4.09 -0.84 24.95
C ARG A 358 4.60 0.45 25.58
N GLN A 359 5.14 1.37 24.80
CA GLN A 359 5.64 2.67 25.29
C GLN A 359 4.54 3.47 26.00
N ARG A 360 3.33 3.50 25.43
CA ARG A 360 2.18 4.19 26.04
C ARG A 360 1.69 3.50 27.31
N ALA A 361 1.67 2.17 27.34
CA ALA A 361 1.29 1.41 28.53
C ALA A 361 2.24 1.69 29.72
N VAL A 362 3.55 1.74 29.45
CA VAL A 362 4.57 2.06 30.47
C VAL A 362 4.42 3.52 30.93
N ALA A 363 4.23 4.47 30.01
CA ALA A 363 4.02 5.87 30.35
C ALA A 363 2.79 6.07 31.25
N ALA A 364 1.65 5.45 30.90
CA ALA A 364 0.42 5.50 31.69
C ALA A 364 0.58 4.90 33.11
N SER A 365 1.40 3.86 33.26
CA SER A 365 1.65 3.28 34.60
C SER A 365 2.51 4.17 35.51
N THR A 366 3.35 5.04 34.91
CA THR A 366 4.25 5.93 35.67
C THR A 366 3.49 7.14 36.20
N THR A 367 2.53 7.67 35.44
CA THR A 367 1.71 8.82 35.85
C THR A 367 0.73 8.48 36.98
N VAL A 368 0.17 7.27 36.98
CA VAL A 368 -0.77 6.79 38.03
C VAL A 368 -0.09 6.67 39.40
N CYS A 369 1.23 6.44 39.46
CA CYS A 369 2.00 6.43 40.72
C CYS A 369 2.47 7.83 41.17
N GLY A 370 2.22 8.89 40.39
CA GLY A 370 2.84 10.21 40.58
C GLY A 370 1.97 11.27 41.23
N LEU A 371 0.67 11.37 40.91
CA LEU A 371 -0.23 12.34 41.51
C LEU A 371 -1.68 11.83 41.48
N SER A 372 -2.25 11.62 42.66
CA SER A 372 -3.71 11.63 42.85
C SER A 372 -4.21 13.07 42.70
N GLY A 373 -4.66 13.46 41.51
CA GLY A 373 -5.30 14.76 41.31
C GLY A 373 -5.59 15.10 39.85
N ILE A 374 -6.84 14.87 39.43
CA ILE A 374 -7.63 15.66 38.47
C ILE A 374 -7.04 15.85 37.06
N ASP A 375 -7.43 14.97 36.12
CA ASP A 375 -8.02 15.36 34.82
C ASP A 375 -8.52 14.12 34.06
N HIS A 376 -9.84 13.99 33.95
CA HIS A 376 -10.55 12.79 33.46
C HIS A 376 -10.78 12.74 31.93
N THR A 377 -10.09 13.54 31.12
CA THR A 377 -10.45 13.67 29.69
C THR A 377 -9.54 12.94 28.70
N SER A 378 -8.55 12.17 29.16
CA SER A 378 -7.80 11.22 28.31
C SER A 378 -7.35 9.97 29.07
N GLY A 379 -8.28 9.38 29.85
CA GLY A 379 -8.06 8.17 30.63
C GLY A 379 -7.76 6.95 29.78
N VAL A 380 -6.48 6.67 29.59
CA VAL A 380 -5.98 5.44 28.96
C VAL A 380 -5.73 4.40 30.05
N SER A 381 -6.55 3.35 30.11
CA SER A 381 -6.32 2.23 31.03
C SER A 381 -5.21 1.31 30.50
N PRO A 382 -4.31 0.81 31.37
CA PRO A 382 -3.36 -0.26 31.03
C PRO A 382 -4.06 -1.50 30.44
N GLY A 383 -5.30 -1.75 30.85
CA GLY A 383 -6.14 -2.83 30.34
C GLY A 383 -6.41 -2.73 28.83
N THR A 384 -6.69 -1.54 28.30
CA THR A 384 -6.90 -1.34 26.85
C THR A 384 -5.64 -1.65 26.06
N ALA A 385 -4.46 -1.20 26.52
CA ALA A 385 -3.19 -1.49 25.85
C ALA A 385 -2.90 -3.01 25.80
N ARG A 386 -3.14 -3.72 26.90
CA ARG A 386 -2.99 -5.18 26.95
C ARG A 386 -3.99 -5.91 26.04
N HIS A 387 -5.23 -5.44 25.98
CA HIS A 387 -6.23 -5.98 25.06
C HIS A 387 -5.82 -5.83 23.59
N LEU A 388 -5.27 -4.67 23.20
CA LEU A 388 -4.77 -4.44 21.84
C LEU A 388 -3.57 -5.33 21.50
N LEU A 389 -2.68 -5.58 22.46
CA LEU A 389 -1.57 -6.53 22.29
C LEU A 389 -2.07 -7.97 22.09
N LEU A 390 -3.07 -8.39 22.87
CA LEU A 390 -3.72 -9.70 22.70
C LEU A 390 -4.42 -9.83 21.34
N LEU A 391 -5.13 -8.79 20.90
CA LEU A 391 -5.76 -8.77 19.57
C LEU A 391 -4.72 -8.92 18.46
N THR A 392 -3.60 -8.19 18.57
CA THR A 392 -2.50 -8.30 17.61
C THR A 392 -1.87 -9.70 17.64
N LEU A 393 -1.69 -10.29 18.82
CA LEU A 393 -1.21 -11.66 18.97
C LEU A 393 -2.14 -12.66 18.25
N ARG A 394 -3.46 -12.56 18.49
CA ARG A 394 -4.47 -13.41 17.84
C ARG A 394 -4.40 -13.31 16.32
N LEU A 395 -4.27 -12.10 15.77
CA LEU A 395 -4.14 -11.89 14.32
C LEU A 395 -2.88 -12.57 13.75
N CYS A 396 -1.74 -12.45 14.44
CA CYS A 396 -0.50 -13.12 14.04
C CYS A 396 -0.61 -14.65 14.10
N VAL A 397 -1.16 -15.20 15.18
CA VAL A 397 -1.35 -16.66 15.34
C VAL A 397 -2.33 -17.22 14.31
N LEU A 398 -3.41 -16.49 14.02
CA LEU A 398 -4.32 -16.85 12.93
C LEU A 398 -3.60 -16.89 11.58
N LYS A 399 -2.68 -15.96 11.31
CA LYS A 399 -1.92 -15.97 10.04
C LYS A 399 -0.93 -17.11 10.02
N SER A 400 -0.30 -17.44 11.15
CA SER A 400 0.53 -18.63 11.32
C SER A 400 -0.25 -19.91 11.02
N ARG A 401 -1.50 -20.00 11.48
CA ARG A 401 -2.40 -21.11 11.13
C ARG A 401 -2.64 -21.20 9.63
N VAL A 402 -2.99 -20.10 8.97
CA VAL A 402 -3.22 -20.07 7.50
C VAL A 402 -1.96 -20.51 6.75
N VAL A 403 -0.79 -20.02 7.16
CA VAL A 403 0.50 -20.42 6.59
C VAL A 403 0.71 -21.93 6.73
N THR A 404 0.45 -22.49 7.90
CA THR A 404 0.66 -23.91 8.20
C THR A 404 -0.35 -24.83 7.52
N GLU A 405 -1.64 -24.47 7.50
CA GLU A 405 -2.73 -25.34 7.02
C GLU A 405 -2.96 -25.23 5.51
N TYR A 406 -2.62 -24.09 4.89
CA TYR A 406 -2.92 -23.84 3.47
C TYR A 406 -1.67 -23.54 2.64
N TYR A 407 -0.89 -22.51 2.98
CA TYR A 407 0.22 -22.08 2.12
C TYR A 407 1.36 -23.09 2.06
N LEU A 408 1.76 -23.67 3.20
CA LEU A 408 2.85 -24.63 3.26
C LEU A 408 2.50 -25.96 2.57
N PRO A 409 1.33 -26.58 2.77
CA PRO A 409 0.92 -27.77 2.03
C PRO A 409 0.75 -27.52 0.52
N ALA A 410 0.21 -26.36 0.12
CA ALA A 410 0.11 -25.98 -1.29
C ALA A 410 1.49 -25.87 -1.95
N LEU A 411 2.46 -25.29 -1.24
CA LEU A 411 3.84 -25.20 -1.69
C LEU A 411 4.50 -26.58 -1.78
N GLU A 412 4.36 -27.42 -0.75
CA GLU A 412 4.87 -28.80 -0.73
C GLU A 412 4.29 -29.64 -1.87
N ALA A 413 3.00 -29.48 -2.20
CA ALA A 413 2.37 -30.18 -3.33
C ALA A 413 2.97 -29.80 -4.70
N THR A 414 3.55 -28.60 -4.82
CA THR A 414 4.26 -28.16 -6.03
C THR A 414 5.74 -28.56 -6.04
N CYS A 415 6.29 -29.06 -4.94
CA CYS A 415 7.70 -29.43 -4.82
C CYS A 415 7.96 -30.84 -5.36
N ILE A 416 9.11 -31.01 -6.02
CA ILE A 416 9.63 -32.34 -6.38
C ILE A 416 10.44 -32.85 -5.18
N PRO A 417 10.19 -34.06 -4.64
CA PRO A 417 11.05 -34.64 -3.62
C PRO A 417 12.45 -34.87 -4.19
N GLU A 418 13.50 -34.41 -3.49
CA GLU A 418 14.89 -34.76 -3.89
C GLU A 418 15.06 -36.28 -3.78
N MET A 419 15.18 -36.96 -4.92
CA MET A 419 15.73 -38.32 -4.95
C MET A 419 17.25 -38.19 -4.89
N THR A 420 17.86 -38.75 -3.84
CA THR A 420 19.30 -38.93 -3.78
C THR A 420 19.70 -40.01 -4.77
N ASP A 421 20.43 -39.64 -5.83
CA ASP A 421 21.26 -40.59 -6.57
C ASP A 421 22.36 -41.08 -5.63
N ASP A 422 22.09 -42.18 -4.93
CA ASP A 422 23.08 -43.21 -4.62
C ASP A 422 22.39 -44.47 -4.02
N GLN A 423 22.52 -45.57 -4.78
CA GLN A 423 22.34 -47.00 -4.44
C GLN A 423 20.96 -47.68 -4.63
N PRO A 424 20.95 -48.98 -5.03
CA PRO A 424 19.93 -49.56 -5.89
C PRO A 424 18.73 -50.15 -5.13
N ILE A 425 17.66 -50.31 -5.92
CA ILE A 425 16.38 -50.96 -5.65
C ILE A 425 16.49 -52.13 -4.67
N THR A 426 15.86 -52.01 -3.49
CA THR A 426 15.05 -53.09 -2.89
C THR A 426 14.04 -52.57 -1.85
N SER A 427 12.82 -53.08 -1.98
CA SER A 427 11.70 -53.08 -1.04
C SER A 427 10.91 -51.79 -0.81
N THR A 428 9.71 -51.82 -1.39
CA THR A 428 8.50 -51.08 -1.05
C THR A 428 8.28 -50.95 0.47
N LYS A 429 8.27 -49.71 0.98
CA LYS A 429 7.52 -49.34 2.18
C LYS A 429 6.69 -48.10 1.87
N ASP A 430 5.38 -48.30 1.81
CA ASP A 430 4.36 -47.27 1.79
C ASP A 430 4.61 -46.22 2.87
N ARG A 431 4.96 -44.99 2.49
CA ARG A 431 4.73 -43.80 3.31
C ARG A 431 3.33 -43.32 3.04
N SER A 432 2.36 -43.94 3.71
CA SER A 432 1.02 -43.41 3.83
C SER A 432 1.08 -42.10 4.63
N TYR A 433 0.69 -41.00 4.00
CA TYR A 433 0.41 -39.74 4.69
C TYR A 433 -0.73 -40.01 5.69
N LYS A 434 -0.41 -40.06 6.99
CA LYS A 434 -1.45 -40.00 8.03
C LYS A 434 -2.02 -38.58 8.04
N GLN A 435 -3.13 -38.45 7.34
CA GLN A 435 -4.12 -37.41 7.47
C GLN A 435 -4.44 -37.17 8.96
N TRP A 436 -4.14 -35.97 9.46
CA TRP A 436 -4.63 -35.52 10.76
C TRP A 436 -6.10 -35.12 10.60
N GLY A 437 -6.95 -36.12 10.38
CA GLY A 437 -8.40 -35.99 10.41
C GLY A 437 -8.89 -36.28 11.83
N ALA A 438 -9.58 -35.31 12.44
CA ALA A 438 -10.40 -35.58 13.62
C ALA A 438 -11.51 -36.56 13.23
N ASN A 439 -11.45 -37.79 13.75
CA ASN A 439 -12.56 -38.73 13.62
C ASN A 439 -13.68 -38.32 14.59
N LEU A 440 -14.69 -37.61 14.08
CA LEU A 440 -16.04 -37.70 14.62
C LEU A 440 -16.64 -39.03 14.13
N THR A 441 -16.84 -39.97 15.03
CA THR A 441 -17.69 -41.14 14.76
C THR A 441 -19.15 -40.74 14.99
N SER A 442 -19.91 -40.74 13.90
CA SER A 442 -21.37 -40.77 13.90
C SER A 442 -21.86 -42.08 14.52
N GLY A 443 -22.66 -41.98 15.56
CA GLY A 443 -23.35 -43.09 16.21
C GLY A 443 -24.72 -42.63 16.69
N ASN A 444 -25.73 -43.02 15.92
CA ASN A 444 -27.16 -43.12 16.21
C ASN A 444 -27.91 -41.92 16.81
N ALA A 445 -28.88 -41.45 16.03
CA ALA A 445 -30.01 -40.64 16.46
C ALA A 445 -30.93 -41.44 17.38
N GLU A 446 -31.26 -40.90 18.55
CA GLU A 446 -32.57 -41.05 19.18
C GLU A 446 -33.01 -39.71 19.80
N ASN A 447 -34.27 -39.37 19.53
CA ASN A 447 -35.00 -38.16 19.93
C ASN A 447 -34.96 -37.92 21.45
N LEU A 448 -34.99 -36.64 21.87
CA LEU A 448 -35.88 -36.15 22.93
C LEU A 448 -35.95 -34.60 22.93
N ASN A 449 -37.20 -34.12 22.96
CA ASN A 449 -37.68 -32.75 22.91
C ASN A 449 -37.53 -31.99 24.25
N HIS A 450 -37.82 -30.67 24.17
CA HIS A 450 -38.05 -29.66 25.24
C HIS A 450 -36.80 -28.99 25.82
N GLY A 451 -36.72 -27.67 26.01
CA GLY A 451 -37.70 -26.60 25.84
C GLY A 451 -37.04 -25.26 26.18
N SER A 452 -37.52 -24.21 25.51
CA SER A 452 -37.22 -22.79 25.75
C SER A 452 -37.37 -22.39 27.21
N LEU A 453 -36.48 -21.53 27.72
CA LEU A 453 -36.82 -20.51 28.70
C LEU A 453 -35.92 -19.27 28.53
N THR A 454 -36.53 -18.25 27.95
CA THR A 454 -36.09 -16.85 27.92
C THR A 454 -36.11 -16.23 29.31
N GLY A 455 -35.07 -15.47 29.67
CA GLY A 455 -35.05 -14.59 30.83
C GLY A 455 -34.22 -13.33 30.55
N ARG A 456 -34.90 -12.21 30.30
CA ARG A 456 -34.35 -10.88 29.99
C ARG A 456 -33.65 -10.26 31.20
N PHE A 457 -32.50 -9.59 30.96
CA PHE A 457 -32.17 -8.30 31.59
C PHE A 457 -31.35 -7.44 30.62
N SER A 458 -31.81 -6.21 30.39
CA SER A 458 -31.21 -5.18 29.54
C SER A 458 -30.68 -4.03 30.41
N ALA A 459 -29.51 -3.51 30.02
CA ALA A 459 -29.05 -2.11 29.99
C ALA A 459 -27.54 -2.02 30.31
N ASP A 460 -26.71 -1.19 29.72
CA ASP A 460 -26.58 -0.64 28.36
C ASP A 460 -25.17 0.01 28.29
N GLY A 461 -24.53 0.01 27.12
CA GLY A 461 -23.32 0.81 26.84
C GLY A 461 -21.99 0.04 26.75
N LEU A 462 -21.45 -0.04 25.52
CA LEU A 462 -20.14 -0.58 25.11
C LEU A 462 -20.01 -2.12 25.11
N LYS A 463 -20.65 -2.76 24.13
CA LYS A 463 -20.25 -4.09 23.62
C LYS A 463 -19.90 -3.99 22.15
N MET A 464 -18.61 -4.06 21.82
CA MET A 464 -18.21 -4.65 20.54
C MET A 464 -18.58 -6.14 20.63
N SER A 465 -19.47 -6.58 19.74
CA SER A 465 -19.86 -7.98 19.59
C SER A 465 -18.64 -8.81 19.16
N VAL A 466 -18.18 -9.70 20.05
CA VAL A 466 -17.14 -10.71 19.77
C VAL A 466 -17.74 -12.03 19.30
N ASP A 467 -19.06 -12.12 19.11
CA ASP A 467 -19.68 -13.34 18.61
C ASP A 467 -19.90 -13.29 17.10
N SER A 468 -19.48 -14.39 16.46
CA SER A 468 -19.63 -14.77 15.04
C SER A 468 -18.75 -14.07 14.00
N CYS A 469 -17.45 -14.36 14.04
CA CYS A 469 -16.67 -14.54 12.81
C CYS A 469 -16.70 -16.04 12.42
N ASN A 470 -17.89 -16.59 12.21
CA ASN A 470 -18.04 -17.81 11.42
C ASN A 470 -18.08 -17.38 9.96
N ILE A 471 -16.90 -17.21 9.37
CA ILE A 471 -16.78 -17.04 7.92
C ILE A 471 -17.24 -18.38 7.31
N PRO A 472 -18.31 -18.40 6.50
CA PRO A 472 -18.65 -19.60 5.75
C PRO A 472 -17.52 -19.82 4.74
N ILE A 473 -16.76 -20.89 4.92
CA ILE A 473 -15.85 -21.39 3.88
C ILE A 473 -16.76 -21.93 2.78
N THR A 474 -17.18 -21.05 1.87
CA THR A 474 -17.82 -21.45 0.63
C THR A 474 -16.80 -22.25 -0.16
N LYS A 475 -17.09 -23.54 -0.35
CA LYS A 475 -16.45 -24.38 -1.37
C LYS A 475 -16.81 -23.81 -2.74
N THR A 476 -16.14 -22.74 -3.16
CA THR A 476 -16.07 -22.36 -4.56
C THR A 476 -14.87 -23.10 -5.15
N ASN A 477 -15.13 -23.92 -6.16
CA ASN A 477 -14.10 -24.42 -7.07
C ASN A 477 -13.48 -23.19 -7.77
N GLU A 478 -12.51 -22.56 -7.14
CA GLU A 478 -11.71 -21.51 -7.74
C GLU A 478 -10.35 -22.06 -8.12
N SER A 479 -10.17 -22.18 -9.42
CA SER A 479 -8.88 -22.34 -10.08
C SER A 479 -7.91 -21.27 -9.61
N TYR A 480 -6.78 -21.70 -9.04
CA TYR A 480 -5.57 -20.93 -8.76
C TYR A 480 -5.33 -19.86 -9.82
N SER A 481 -5.69 -18.62 -9.52
CA SER A 481 -5.38 -17.49 -10.38
C SER A 481 -3.93 -17.09 -10.11
N LYS A 482 -3.08 -17.28 -11.13
CA LYS A 482 -1.65 -16.93 -11.15
C LYS A 482 -1.38 -15.56 -10.51
N GLY A 483 -0.83 -15.57 -9.30
CA GLY A 483 -0.47 -14.41 -8.52
C GLY A 483 0.56 -14.73 -7.43
N GLN A 484 1.77 -15.15 -7.84
CA GLN A 484 3.04 -14.90 -7.14
C GLN A 484 3.12 -15.14 -5.60
N LEU A 485 2.85 -16.34 -5.10
CA LEU A 485 3.43 -16.73 -3.80
C LEU A 485 4.85 -17.25 -4.07
N SER A 486 5.87 -16.38 -4.00
CA SER A 486 7.26 -16.83 -4.03
C SER A 486 7.57 -17.56 -2.72
N HIS A 487 8.30 -18.67 -2.79
CA HIS A 487 8.87 -19.30 -1.59
C HIS A 487 9.66 -18.31 -0.73
N LEU A 488 10.32 -17.33 -1.37
CA LEU A 488 11.05 -16.26 -0.68
C LEU A 488 10.12 -15.35 0.13
N ASP A 489 8.97 -14.99 -0.43
CA ASP A 489 7.99 -14.14 0.23
C ASP A 489 7.37 -14.86 1.43
N LEU A 490 7.01 -16.14 1.27
CA LEU A 490 6.50 -16.97 2.36
C LEU A 490 7.55 -17.14 3.47
N ARG A 491 8.82 -17.36 3.12
CA ARG A 491 9.93 -17.43 4.09
C ARG A 491 10.12 -16.11 4.84
N ALA A 492 10.01 -14.97 4.15
CA ALA A 492 10.07 -13.64 4.78
C ALA A 492 8.91 -13.42 5.75
N LEU A 493 7.69 -13.82 5.37
CA LEU A 493 6.51 -13.77 6.25
C LEU A 493 6.67 -14.63 7.49
N VAL A 494 7.16 -15.87 7.36
CA VAL A 494 7.42 -16.75 8.51
C VAL A 494 8.42 -16.12 9.47
N LYS A 495 9.54 -15.59 8.95
CA LYS A 495 10.53 -14.85 9.77
C LYS A 495 9.87 -13.69 10.51
N ALA A 496 9.09 -12.87 9.80
CA ALA A 496 8.41 -11.72 10.39
C ALA A 496 7.36 -12.12 11.45
N LEU A 497 6.58 -13.18 11.22
CA LEU A 497 5.59 -13.70 12.18
C LEU A 497 6.27 -14.22 13.44
N MET A 498 7.34 -15.01 13.32
CA MET A 498 8.03 -15.57 14.48
C MET A 498 8.72 -14.50 15.32
N THR A 499 9.42 -13.56 14.69
CA THR A 499 10.00 -12.41 15.40
C THR A 499 8.91 -11.52 15.99
N GLY A 500 7.80 -11.31 15.26
CA GLY A 500 6.68 -10.49 15.70
C GLY A 500 5.97 -11.05 16.93
N VAL A 501 5.64 -12.35 16.93
CA VAL A 501 5.02 -13.03 18.08
C VAL A 501 5.94 -12.95 19.29
N ARG A 502 7.26 -13.15 19.11
CA ARG A 502 8.24 -12.95 20.18
C ARG A 502 8.12 -11.55 20.79
N THR A 503 8.17 -10.50 19.96
CA THR A 503 8.08 -9.09 20.40
C THR A 503 6.76 -8.78 21.10
N ILE A 504 5.64 -9.32 20.62
CA ILE A 504 4.33 -9.14 21.26
C ILE A 504 4.31 -9.79 22.63
N VAL A 505 4.80 -11.03 22.75
CA VAL A 505 4.89 -11.74 24.04
C VAL A 505 5.83 -11.01 25.00
N THR A 506 6.97 -10.48 24.52
CA THR A 506 7.86 -9.62 25.34
C THR A 506 7.08 -8.42 25.86
N SER A 507 6.33 -7.76 24.98
CA SER A 507 5.56 -6.56 25.30
C SER A 507 4.43 -6.85 26.30
N LEU A 508 3.77 -8.00 26.20
CA LEU A 508 2.74 -8.45 27.14
C LEU A 508 3.31 -8.72 28.53
N VAL A 509 4.46 -9.40 28.61
CA VAL A 509 5.14 -9.70 29.89
C VAL A 509 5.64 -8.44 30.59
N LEU A 510 6.02 -7.42 29.82
CA LEU A 510 6.48 -6.12 30.34
C LEU A 510 5.33 -5.14 30.66
N CYS A 511 4.09 -5.44 30.25
CA CYS A 511 2.96 -4.55 30.42
C CYS A 511 2.37 -4.63 31.85
N PRO A 512 2.33 -3.53 32.62
CA PRO A 512 1.78 -3.52 33.98
C PRO A 512 0.29 -3.90 34.00
N ARG A 513 -0.14 -4.68 35.00
CA ARG A 513 -1.55 -5.04 35.18
C ARG A 513 -2.25 -3.98 36.03
N GLU A 514 -3.50 -3.65 35.72
CA GLU A 514 -4.37 -2.97 36.68
C GLU A 514 -4.57 -3.91 37.87
N LEU A 515 -4.11 -3.49 39.04
CA LEU A 515 -4.52 -4.08 40.30
C LEU A 515 -6.00 -3.72 40.46
N VAL A 516 -6.89 -4.67 40.20
CA VAL A 516 -8.25 -4.58 40.74
C VAL A 516 -8.08 -4.56 42.26
N GLU A 517 -8.45 -3.46 42.90
CA GLU A 517 -8.55 -3.38 44.35
C GLU A 517 -9.48 -4.50 44.83
N SER A 518 -8.90 -5.61 45.25
CA SER A 518 -9.60 -6.53 46.14
C SER A 518 -9.77 -5.80 47.46
N THR A 519 -11.01 -5.45 47.78
CA THR A 519 -11.44 -5.02 49.11
C THR A 519 -10.88 -5.97 50.16
N VAL A 520 -9.79 -5.57 50.81
CA VAL A 520 -9.29 -6.21 52.04
C VAL A 520 -8.94 -5.08 53.00
N GLU A 521 -9.55 -5.15 54.17
CA GLU A 521 -9.47 -4.19 55.27
C GLU A 521 -8.03 -3.81 55.67
N PRO A 522 -7.82 -2.59 56.21
CA PRO A 522 -6.49 -2.11 56.55
C PRO A 522 -6.06 -2.68 57.91
N SER A 523 -5.08 -3.57 57.93
CA SER A 523 -4.32 -3.83 59.16
C SER A 523 -2.85 -4.13 58.91
N SER A 524 -2.02 -3.36 59.61
CA SER A 524 -0.57 -3.48 59.87
C SER A 524 0.39 -3.17 58.72
N ILE A 525 0.95 -1.97 58.82
CA ILE A 525 2.12 -1.48 58.11
C ILE A 525 3.36 -2.17 58.68
N THR A 526 4.06 -2.96 57.87
CA THR A 526 5.51 -3.20 58.04
C THR A 526 6.21 -3.06 56.70
N HIS A 527 7.16 -2.12 56.65
CA HIS A 527 8.06 -1.88 55.54
C HIS A 527 8.77 -3.16 55.12
N THR A 528 8.51 -3.66 53.91
CA THR A 528 9.47 -4.33 53.03
C THR A 528 8.76 -4.66 51.71
N ASN A 529 9.51 -4.64 50.60
CA ASN A 529 9.13 -5.13 49.27
C ASN A 529 8.51 -4.14 48.25
N LYS A 530 9.25 -3.08 47.90
CA LYS A 530 9.19 -2.50 46.54
C LYS A 530 9.61 -3.50 45.43
N THR A 531 10.14 -4.67 45.79
CA THR A 531 10.58 -5.74 44.88
C THR A 531 9.50 -6.80 44.59
N ALA A 532 8.43 -6.89 45.39
CA ALA A 532 7.36 -7.89 45.21
C ALA A 532 6.20 -7.38 44.34
N SER A 533 6.02 -6.06 44.16
CA SER A 533 4.99 -5.54 43.25
C SER A 533 5.36 -5.68 41.77
N LEU A 534 6.66 -5.85 41.45
CA LEU A 534 7.14 -6.04 40.08
C LEU A 534 7.00 -7.50 39.60
N SER A 535 6.87 -8.48 40.51
CA SER A 535 6.77 -9.91 40.17
C SER A 535 5.36 -10.36 39.78
N SER A 536 4.30 -9.68 40.25
CA SER A 536 2.90 -9.95 39.88
C SER A 536 2.56 -9.50 38.43
N ASN A 537 3.34 -8.58 37.86
CA ASN A 537 3.10 -8.01 36.53
C ASN A 537 3.55 -8.92 35.36
N ARG A 538 4.10 -10.12 35.62
CA ARG A 538 4.67 -11.02 34.59
C ARG A 538 3.81 -12.24 34.24
N PHE A 539 2.60 -12.34 34.77
CA PHE A 539 1.71 -13.45 34.46
C PHE A 539 0.85 -13.16 33.21
N LEU A 540 0.80 -14.12 32.30
CA LEU A 540 -0.12 -14.09 31.15
C LEU A 540 -1.53 -14.46 31.63
N THR A 541 -2.55 -13.89 31.00
CA THR A 541 -3.95 -14.29 31.25
C THR A 541 -4.22 -15.67 30.64
N PRO A 542 -5.25 -16.40 31.14
CA PRO A 542 -5.61 -17.70 30.55
C PRO A 542 -5.87 -17.61 29.04
N ASP A 543 -6.54 -16.54 28.59
CA ASP A 543 -6.80 -16.28 27.18
C ASP A 543 -5.52 -16.07 26.36
N GLU A 544 -4.52 -15.36 26.92
CA GLU A 544 -3.22 -15.17 26.29
C GLU A 544 -2.44 -16.50 26.20
N LEU A 545 -2.53 -17.34 27.24
CA LEU A 545 -1.88 -18.66 27.28
C LEU A 545 -2.45 -19.62 26.25
N VAL A 546 -3.77 -19.65 26.07
CA VAL A 546 -4.43 -20.48 25.05
C VAL A 546 -3.92 -20.13 23.66
N VAL A 547 -3.90 -18.84 23.31
CA VAL A 547 -3.41 -18.37 22.01
C VAL A 547 -1.92 -18.71 21.82
N LEU A 548 -1.12 -18.62 22.87
CA LEU A 548 0.30 -18.97 22.81
C LEU A 548 0.54 -20.50 22.72
N ALA A 549 -0.34 -21.30 23.32
CA ALA A 549 -0.31 -22.76 23.20
C ALA A 549 -0.73 -23.23 21.80
N GLU A 550 -1.67 -22.53 21.13
CA GLU A 550 -1.98 -22.75 19.71
C GLU A 550 -0.78 -22.39 18.83
N TYR A 551 -0.14 -21.24 19.10
CA TYR A 551 1.07 -20.82 18.40
C TYR A 551 2.19 -21.86 18.48
N PHE A 552 2.28 -22.64 19.56
CA PHE A 552 3.30 -23.69 19.69
C PHE A 552 3.26 -24.68 18.52
N ASN A 553 2.06 -25.14 18.16
CA ASN A 553 1.87 -26.13 17.10
C ASN A 553 2.17 -25.53 15.71
N TYR A 554 1.63 -24.35 15.45
CA TYR A 554 1.82 -23.66 14.18
C TYR A 554 3.28 -23.21 14.00
N GLY A 555 3.91 -22.71 15.07
CA GLY A 555 5.30 -22.26 15.09
C GLY A 555 6.29 -23.35 14.73
N MET A 556 6.12 -24.55 15.29
CA MET A 556 6.95 -25.71 14.94
C MET A 556 6.80 -26.08 13.46
N ARG A 557 5.57 -26.18 12.96
CA ARG A 557 5.31 -26.52 11.55
C ARG A 557 5.76 -25.43 10.56
N MET A 558 5.75 -24.16 10.96
CA MET A 558 6.23 -23.05 10.12
C MET A 558 7.74 -23.15 9.83
N VAL A 559 8.54 -23.76 10.70
CA VAL A 559 10.00 -23.90 10.49
C VAL A 559 10.30 -24.77 9.25
N ASP A 560 9.41 -25.70 8.91
CA ASP A 560 9.56 -26.60 7.76
C ASP A 560 9.63 -25.85 6.42
N ILE A 561 9.26 -24.56 6.35
CA ILE A 561 9.46 -23.71 5.15
C ILE A 561 10.92 -23.68 4.69
N VAL A 562 11.87 -23.90 5.60
CA VAL A 562 13.30 -23.91 5.30
C VAL A 562 13.72 -25.18 4.54
N HIS A 563 12.91 -26.24 4.59
CA HIS A 563 13.14 -27.48 3.83
C HIS A 563 12.78 -27.35 2.34
N VAL A 564 12.02 -26.32 1.97
CA VAL A 564 11.77 -25.99 0.55
C VAL A 564 12.95 -25.18 0.02
N VAL A 565 13.56 -25.64 -1.08
CA VAL A 565 14.73 -25.04 -1.73
C VAL A 565 14.50 -24.95 -3.24
N VAL A 566 14.91 -23.84 -3.86
CA VAL A 566 14.87 -23.68 -5.32
C VAL A 566 16.20 -24.16 -5.91
N ARG A 567 16.15 -25.06 -6.90
CA ARG A 567 17.29 -25.43 -7.76
C ARG A 567 16.85 -25.38 -9.22
N ASP A 568 17.63 -24.72 -10.08
CA ASP A 568 17.36 -24.59 -11.52
C ASP A 568 15.92 -24.14 -11.88
N GLY A 569 15.37 -23.21 -11.09
CA GLY A 569 14.01 -22.68 -11.30
C GLY A 569 12.87 -23.63 -10.89
N LYS A 570 13.17 -24.79 -10.28
CA LYS A 570 12.19 -25.74 -9.73
C LYS A 570 12.28 -25.81 -8.21
N LEU A 571 11.14 -26.04 -7.55
CA LEU A 571 11.04 -26.19 -6.11
C LEU A 571 11.30 -27.64 -5.71
N TYR A 572 12.20 -27.84 -4.75
CA TYR A 572 12.54 -29.14 -4.18
C TYR A 572 12.29 -29.16 -2.68
N THR A 573 11.77 -30.27 -2.17
CA THR A 573 11.69 -30.54 -0.73
C THR A 573 12.88 -31.38 -0.31
N ARG A 574 13.72 -30.83 0.57
CA ARG A 574 14.89 -31.50 1.11
C ARG A 574 14.47 -32.53 2.17
N SER A 575 14.76 -33.81 1.92
CA SER A 575 14.39 -34.95 2.80
C SER A 575 15.18 -35.01 4.12
N HIS A 576 16.39 -34.44 4.15
CA HIS A 576 17.23 -34.40 5.35
C HIS A 576 17.51 -32.97 5.77
N SER A 577 17.10 -32.61 7.00
CA SER A 577 17.61 -31.45 7.73
C SER A 577 19.15 -31.51 7.72
N SER A 578 19.78 -30.71 6.87
CA SER A 578 21.21 -30.47 6.99
C SER A 578 21.37 -29.70 8.27
N ALA A 579 21.97 -30.34 9.29
CA ALA A 579 22.30 -29.71 10.56
C ALA A 579 23.06 -28.38 10.42
N LYS A 580 23.50 -27.99 9.20
CA LYS A 580 24.23 -26.78 8.84
C LYS A 580 23.38 -25.65 8.25
N SER A 581 22.04 -25.73 8.19
CA SER A 581 21.25 -24.62 7.64
C SER A 581 21.14 -23.47 8.68
N PRO A 582 21.74 -22.28 8.42
CA PRO A 582 21.80 -21.21 9.42
C PRO A 582 20.43 -20.59 9.68
N ASP A 583 19.57 -20.56 8.66
CA ASP A 583 18.22 -20.00 8.72
C ASP A 583 17.27 -20.84 9.58
N GLU A 584 17.35 -22.18 9.52
CA GLU A 584 16.54 -23.07 10.38
C GLU A 584 16.93 -22.92 11.84
N ARG A 585 18.25 -22.88 12.13
CA ARG A 585 18.75 -22.61 13.48
C ARG A 585 18.23 -21.28 14.02
N LEU A 586 18.30 -20.21 13.21
CA LEU A 586 17.81 -18.89 13.60
C LEU A 586 16.29 -18.88 13.88
N LEU A 587 15.48 -19.56 13.07
CA LEU A 587 14.04 -19.66 13.29
C LEU A 587 13.72 -20.44 14.57
N ILE A 588 14.38 -21.58 14.78
CA ILE A 588 14.22 -22.40 15.98
C ILE A 588 14.67 -21.65 17.23
N GLU A 589 15.78 -20.92 17.17
CA GLU A 589 16.26 -20.06 18.25
C GLU A 589 15.23 -18.95 18.55
N THR A 590 14.75 -18.25 17.52
CA THR A 590 13.73 -17.19 17.68
C THR A 590 12.44 -17.73 18.30
N PHE A 591 12.02 -18.93 17.90
CA PHE A 591 10.88 -19.62 18.47
C PHE A 591 11.11 -19.96 19.95
N ALA A 592 12.23 -20.60 20.29
CA ALA A 592 12.59 -20.93 21.67
C ALA A 592 12.59 -19.67 22.56
N LEU A 593 13.21 -18.59 22.09
CA LEU A 593 13.29 -17.32 22.81
C LEU A 593 11.92 -16.67 23.08
N THR A 594 10.88 -17.03 22.33
CA THR A 594 9.50 -16.59 22.61
C THR A 594 8.98 -17.16 23.92
N PHE A 595 9.36 -18.40 24.27
CA PHE A 595 8.94 -19.08 25.49
C PHE A 595 9.92 -18.86 26.66
N VAL A 596 11.19 -18.55 26.37
CA VAL A 596 12.21 -18.24 27.40
C VAL A 596 11.87 -16.98 28.20
N GLN A 597 11.09 -16.05 27.68
CA GLN A 597 10.68 -14.84 28.42
C GLN A 597 9.47 -15.02 29.33
N LEU A 598 8.83 -16.20 29.31
CA LEU A 598 7.63 -16.48 30.10
C LEU A 598 7.95 -16.69 31.59
N SER A 599 6.94 -16.49 32.43
CA SER A 599 7.01 -16.90 33.84
C SER A 599 7.15 -18.44 33.94
N PRO A 600 7.84 -18.97 34.97
CA PRO A 600 7.99 -20.42 35.15
C PRO A 600 6.65 -21.18 35.19
N VAL A 601 5.60 -20.59 35.76
CA VAL A 601 4.26 -21.18 35.87
C VAL A 601 3.60 -21.27 34.50
N SER A 602 3.54 -20.16 33.76
CA SER A 602 3.00 -20.11 32.40
C SER A 602 3.76 -21.05 31.45
N PHE A 603 5.08 -21.13 31.61
CA PHE A 603 5.92 -22.03 30.85
C PHE A 603 5.58 -23.49 31.13
N GLN A 604 5.49 -23.87 32.41
CA GLN A 604 5.17 -25.23 32.82
C GLN A 604 3.80 -25.67 32.29
N GLU A 605 2.78 -24.81 32.37
CA GLU A 605 1.43 -25.12 31.89
C GLU A 605 1.39 -25.42 30.38
N ILE A 606 2.07 -24.62 29.55
CA ILE A 606 2.14 -24.84 28.11
C ILE A 606 2.89 -26.15 27.80
N PHE A 607 4.06 -26.36 28.41
CA PHE A 607 4.90 -27.52 28.08
C PHE A 607 4.34 -28.83 28.61
N ILE A 608 3.60 -28.86 29.72
CA ILE A 608 2.90 -30.09 30.16
C ILE A 608 1.94 -30.58 29.08
N SER A 609 1.18 -29.67 28.46
CA SER A 609 0.23 -30.02 27.39
C SER A 609 0.94 -30.42 26.09
N LYS A 610 2.05 -29.75 25.75
CA LYS A 610 2.70 -29.85 24.43
C LYS A 610 3.96 -30.72 24.36
N ILE A 611 4.41 -31.30 25.48
CA ILE A 611 5.65 -32.09 25.53
C ILE A 611 5.63 -33.29 24.58
N HIS A 612 4.48 -33.95 24.42
CA HIS A 612 4.33 -35.07 23.49
C HIS A 612 4.62 -34.64 22.05
N ASP A 613 4.01 -33.53 21.62
CA ASP A 613 4.17 -32.98 20.28
C ASP A 613 5.62 -32.55 20.07
N PHE A 614 6.23 -31.88 21.05
CA PHE A 614 7.65 -31.50 21.02
C PHE A 614 8.58 -32.70 20.78
N VAL A 615 8.42 -33.79 21.54
CA VAL A 615 9.24 -35.00 21.37
C VAL A 615 9.00 -35.66 20.01
N SER A 616 7.77 -35.60 19.49
CA SER A 616 7.47 -36.10 18.14
C SER A 616 8.21 -35.31 17.04
N TRP A 617 8.37 -33.99 17.21
CA TRP A 617 9.14 -33.14 16.31
C TRP A 617 10.65 -33.38 16.43
N CYS A 618 11.18 -33.57 17.64
CA CYS A 618 12.58 -33.97 17.86
C CYS A 618 12.94 -35.31 17.19
N ARG A 619 11.95 -36.21 17.03
CA ARG A 619 12.14 -37.47 16.27
C ARG A 619 12.23 -37.23 14.77
N GLN A 620 11.54 -36.22 14.24
CA GLN A 620 11.51 -35.92 12.80
C GLN A 620 12.78 -35.21 12.33
N SER A 621 13.27 -34.24 13.10
CA SER A 621 14.52 -33.53 12.80
C SER A 621 15.37 -33.31 14.06
N PRO A 622 16.67 -33.65 14.02
CA PRO A 622 17.58 -33.41 15.14
C PRO A 622 17.80 -31.91 15.41
N SER A 623 17.45 -31.01 14.47
CA SER A 623 17.56 -29.57 14.67
C SER A 623 16.67 -29.06 15.81
N TYR A 624 15.51 -29.68 16.06
CA TYR A 624 14.61 -29.32 17.15
C TYR A 624 15.18 -29.67 18.54
N VAL A 625 16.20 -30.54 18.62
CA VAL A 625 16.94 -30.78 19.88
C VAL A 625 17.68 -29.52 20.31
N ASN A 626 18.16 -28.70 19.37
CA ASN A 626 18.76 -27.40 19.70
C ASN A 626 17.74 -26.45 20.36
N MET A 627 16.45 -26.58 20.03
CA MET A 627 15.39 -25.84 20.71
C MET A 627 15.38 -26.15 22.21
N ALA A 628 15.48 -27.43 22.59
CA ALA A 628 15.55 -27.84 24.00
C ALA A 628 16.77 -27.21 24.70
N LEU A 629 17.94 -27.16 24.03
CA LEU A 629 19.13 -26.50 24.58
C LEU A 629 18.91 -25.01 24.84
N HIS A 630 18.24 -24.30 23.93
CA HIS A 630 17.90 -22.89 24.12
C HIS A 630 16.89 -22.69 25.26
N LEU A 631 15.90 -23.59 25.41
CA LEU A 631 14.94 -23.54 26.53
C LEU A 631 15.60 -23.84 27.88
N LEU A 632 16.60 -24.73 27.91
CA LEU A 632 17.36 -25.13 29.09
C LEU A 632 18.44 -24.13 29.52
N SER A 633 18.68 -23.07 28.72
CA SER A 633 19.73 -22.08 28.99
C SER A 633 19.48 -21.18 30.21
N ASP A 634 18.22 -21.02 30.63
CA ASP A 634 17.83 -20.25 31.83
C ASP A 634 17.59 -21.18 33.03
N LEU A 635 18.45 -21.07 34.06
CA LEU A 635 18.45 -21.91 35.27
C LEU A 635 17.08 -22.10 35.94
N ASN A 636 16.24 -21.05 35.96
CA ASN A 636 14.91 -21.13 36.59
C ASN A 636 13.93 -21.99 35.77
N LYS A 637 14.12 -22.03 34.46
CA LYS A 637 13.31 -22.83 33.52
C LYS A 637 13.88 -24.21 33.32
N THR A 638 15.20 -24.38 33.46
CA THR A 638 15.88 -25.68 33.44
C THR A 638 15.25 -26.67 34.42
N SER A 639 14.95 -26.23 35.65
CA SER A 639 14.31 -27.09 36.65
C SER A 639 12.88 -27.49 36.25
N CYS A 640 12.06 -26.53 35.77
CA CYS A 640 10.68 -26.80 35.36
C CYS A 640 10.60 -27.67 34.10
N PHE A 641 11.33 -27.30 33.05
CA PHE A 641 11.38 -28.06 31.80
C PHE A 641 12.01 -29.43 32.01
N GLY A 642 13.08 -29.52 32.80
CA GLY A 642 13.72 -30.78 33.17
C GLY A 642 12.76 -31.73 33.87
N ASN A 643 11.99 -31.24 34.85
CA ASN A 643 10.98 -32.05 35.53
C ASN A 643 9.88 -32.55 34.57
N VAL A 644 9.35 -31.68 33.69
CA VAL A 644 8.32 -32.06 32.71
C VAL A 644 8.86 -33.10 31.71
N LEU A 645 10.07 -32.88 31.18
CA LEU A 645 10.70 -33.78 30.23
C LEU A 645 11.06 -35.13 30.87
N LEU A 646 11.65 -35.13 32.07
CA LEU A 646 11.99 -36.35 32.79
C LEU A 646 10.74 -37.17 33.14
N SER A 647 9.69 -36.53 33.65
CA SER A 647 8.42 -37.22 33.94
C SER A 647 7.86 -37.89 32.69
N TYR A 648 7.82 -37.16 31.57
CA TYR A 648 7.36 -37.70 30.29
C TYR A 648 8.22 -38.85 29.76
N LEU A 649 9.54 -38.80 29.93
CA LEU A 649 10.46 -39.84 29.49
C LEU A 649 10.37 -41.08 30.38
N VAL A 650 10.24 -40.91 31.71
CA VAL A 650 10.07 -42.02 32.67
C VAL A 650 8.77 -42.78 32.38
N ASP A 651 7.66 -42.08 32.12
CA ASP A 651 6.36 -42.70 31.79
C ASP A 651 6.40 -43.53 30.49
N ARG A 652 7.43 -43.35 29.65
CA ARG A 652 7.62 -44.06 28.38
C ARG A 652 8.92 -44.86 28.31
N LEU A 653 9.58 -45.03 29.45
CA LEU A 653 10.82 -45.80 29.53
C LEU A 653 10.59 -47.25 29.10
N ASP A 654 9.41 -47.81 29.41
CA ASP A 654 8.99 -49.16 29.02
C ASP A 654 8.84 -49.35 27.50
N ARG A 655 8.78 -48.26 26.73
CA ARG A 655 8.71 -48.27 25.25
C ARG A 655 10.07 -48.03 24.61
N LEU A 656 11.12 -47.85 25.42
CA LEU A 656 12.49 -47.60 24.97
C LEU A 656 13.23 -48.95 24.93
N GLY A 657 13.11 -49.63 23.78
CA GLY A 657 13.61 -50.98 23.50
C GLY A 657 12.93 -51.52 22.25
#